data_AF-A0A9P8TDE4-F1
#
_entry.id   AF-A0A9P8TDE4-F1
#
_cell.length_a   1.000
_cell.length_b   1.000
_cell.length_c   1.000
_cell.angle_alpha   90.00
_cell.angle_beta   90.00
_cell.angle_gamma   90.00
#
_symmetry.space_group_name_H-M   'P 1'
#
loop_
_entity.id
_entity.type
_entity.pdbx_description
1 polymer ?
#
loop_
_entity_poly.entity_id
_entity_poly.type
_entity_poly.pdbx_seq_one_letter_code
_entity_poly.pdbx_strand_id
1 'polypeptide(L)'
;MSDEETVQELSAELICEYLTKAIEDLKETNDYISYATLLDIHLSDAERYSDDEKSLILKTLIKVLEENPDISYEIGWDLPELLLGFFDLEWDFEGSLLRSTDVIKNVMNAFDVIAKSGNPKELFLRSIELLSGLDYSSLVGEDDKASKIMDIKLHVLIELLSTSLKRISTIYPSKFLAMALAALLKSYVSYNNVTSNVRIIARRLYLFARDYIPPLKPVDYIEQHGLTQEEADKLDDDENYLQRTLLQSFLTHIFGISFKTRSPSNSLHLYGSLQSKNTGKFPKFVIKSEGYEDDQTSSTKILFVRIITLMLSYDIEIEDEFTKLKEESVELFSNIDSNLEEDEKIQNVLKIAINDKVSHLFHPETEKIPINSSGLLVSIIYHALETQKILPISVSEAIALALRFLSPGVMSESFNNFGLYDAVLFWSWAAIRNATSSDFKNIPKYQIILYLQILVFYSSTTSDSDYRMITITLFTRVLSLIDESIAYDFIINTLTTAPYENAKACIILILKDLSIRERVNVDDISDKLSKTTITKEENKTLPKLPKRHYIELTKSRLEDVYALIRETIDDTFQENGEFASSEKFKLLLSYINFLITFKNKFAGDEIIEIKKACEQKVKNYKNSNKNPPSELQNGDNIEFLTLSLEFL
;
A
#
# COMPACT_ATOMS: atom_id res chain seq x y z
N MET A 1 -27.68 8.46 -60.92
CA MET A 1 -28.41 7.33 -60.31
C MET A 1 -27.35 6.37 -59.83
N SER A 2 -26.92 6.38 -58.58
CA SER A 2 -27.67 6.58 -57.34
C SER A 2 -27.08 7.69 -56.48
N ASP A 3 -27.99 8.39 -55.81
CA ASP A 3 -27.78 9.51 -54.92
C ASP A 3 -26.90 9.12 -53.74
N GLU A 4 -25.71 9.71 -53.66
CA GLU A 4 -25.06 9.97 -52.38
C GLU A 4 -25.88 11.10 -51.75
N GLU A 5 -26.89 10.75 -50.95
CA GLU A 5 -27.51 11.68 -50.01
C GLU A 5 -26.41 12.11 -49.04
N THR A 6 -25.79 13.25 -49.36
CA THR A 6 -25.11 14.10 -48.39
C THR A 6 -26.12 14.40 -47.30
N VAL A 7 -25.99 13.73 -46.15
CA VAL A 7 -26.69 14.08 -44.92
C VAL A 7 -26.38 15.56 -44.68
N GLN A 8 -27.36 16.42 -44.95
CA GLN A 8 -27.27 17.85 -44.69
C GLN A 8 -26.98 18.00 -43.19
N GLU A 9 -25.80 18.50 -42.83
CA GLU A 9 -25.50 18.87 -41.45
C GLU A 9 -26.54 19.89 -40.99
N LEU A 10 -27.47 19.44 -40.15
CA LEU A 10 -28.52 20.27 -39.57
C LEU A 10 -27.85 21.34 -38.70
N SER A 11 -28.21 22.62 -38.89
CA SER A 11 -27.68 23.70 -38.09
C SER A 11 -28.06 23.54 -36.62
N ALA A 12 -27.18 23.95 -35.69
CA ALA A 12 -27.45 23.84 -34.25
C ALA A 12 -28.74 24.55 -33.80
N GLU A 13 -29.10 25.64 -34.48
CA GLU A 13 -30.36 26.36 -34.26
C GLU A 13 -31.59 25.51 -34.60
N LEU A 14 -31.56 24.79 -35.73
CA LEU A 14 -32.65 23.91 -36.16
C LEU A 14 -32.80 22.72 -35.21
N ILE A 15 -31.68 22.21 -34.69
CA ILE A 15 -31.67 21.15 -33.67
C ILE A 15 -32.30 21.66 -32.37
N CYS A 16 -31.95 22.87 -31.92
CA CYS A 16 -32.56 23.47 -30.74
C CYS A 16 -34.09 23.64 -30.90
N GLU A 17 -34.55 24.02 -32.09
CA GLU A 17 -35.98 24.07 -32.40
C GLU A 17 -36.64 22.69 -32.34
N TYR A 18 -36.00 21.64 -32.88
CA TYR A 18 -36.53 20.28 -32.83
C TYR A 18 -36.61 19.75 -31.40
N LEU A 19 -35.58 19.97 -30.59
CA LEU A 19 -35.59 19.58 -29.17
C LEU A 19 -36.70 20.27 -28.39
N THR A 20 -37.04 21.51 -28.75
CA THR A 20 -38.12 22.28 -28.10
C THR A 20 -39.50 21.84 -28.59
N LYS A 21 -39.68 21.66 -29.90
CA LYS A 21 -40.98 21.24 -30.49
C LYS A 21 -41.36 19.82 -30.11
N ALA A 22 -40.38 18.91 -30.07
CA ALA A 22 -40.63 17.51 -29.70
C ALA A 22 -41.14 17.35 -28.25
N ILE A 23 -41.00 18.37 -27.38
CA ILE A 23 -41.62 18.39 -26.06
C ILE A 23 -43.14 18.54 -26.14
N GLU A 24 -43.65 19.34 -27.08
CA GLU A 24 -45.08 19.52 -27.28
C GLU A 24 -45.70 18.19 -27.72
N ASP A 25 -45.07 17.52 -28.68
CA ASP A 25 -45.46 16.19 -29.15
C ASP A 25 -45.34 15.14 -28.02
N LEU A 26 -44.29 15.21 -27.21
CA LEU A 26 -44.08 14.31 -26.07
C LEU A 26 -45.20 14.45 -25.02
N LYS A 27 -45.62 15.69 -24.72
CA LYS A 27 -46.71 15.94 -23.76
C LYS A 27 -48.06 15.41 -24.25
N GLU A 28 -48.27 15.35 -25.56
CA GLU A 28 -49.48 14.79 -26.16
C GLU A 28 -49.44 13.25 -26.24
N THR A 29 -48.28 12.67 -26.52
CA THR A 29 -48.12 11.24 -26.83
C THR A 29 -47.64 10.38 -25.65
N ASN A 30 -46.99 10.98 -24.65
CA ASN A 30 -46.23 10.29 -23.60
C ASN A 30 -45.16 9.32 -24.14
N ASP A 31 -44.65 9.55 -25.35
CA ASP A 31 -43.60 8.71 -25.96
C ASP A 31 -42.19 9.18 -25.59
N TYR A 32 -41.79 8.89 -24.35
CA TYR A 32 -40.48 9.26 -23.81
C TYR A 32 -39.30 8.60 -24.55
N ILE A 33 -39.52 7.45 -25.19
CA ILE A 33 -38.49 6.69 -25.91
C ILE A 33 -38.10 7.43 -27.20
N SER A 34 -39.08 7.90 -27.95
CA SER A 34 -38.82 8.67 -29.18
C SER A 34 -38.05 9.95 -28.88
N TYR A 35 -38.36 10.62 -27.77
CA TYR A 35 -37.63 11.82 -27.35
C TYR A 35 -36.20 11.50 -26.88
N ALA A 36 -36.01 10.44 -26.10
CA ALA A 36 -34.68 9.97 -25.70
C ALA A 36 -33.82 9.58 -26.92
N THR A 37 -34.42 8.94 -27.92
CA THR A 37 -33.76 8.59 -29.20
C THR A 37 -33.34 9.85 -29.98
N LEU A 38 -34.19 10.87 -30.00
CA LEU A 38 -33.87 12.15 -30.62
C LEU A 38 -32.65 12.81 -29.93
N LEU A 39 -32.59 12.75 -28.60
CA LEU A 39 -31.44 13.24 -27.83
C LEU A 39 -30.18 12.43 -28.11
N ASP A 40 -30.27 11.10 -28.17
CA ASP A 40 -29.16 10.22 -28.51
C ASP A 40 -28.58 10.56 -29.90
N ILE A 41 -29.43 10.65 -30.93
CA ILE A 41 -29.02 11.06 -32.29
C ILE A 41 -28.32 12.42 -32.28
N HIS A 42 -28.80 13.36 -31.45
CA HIS A 42 -28.29 14.72 -31.42
C HIS A 42 -27.09 14.96 -30.51
N LEU A 43 -26.84 14.11 -29.51
CA LEU A 43 -25.80 14.31 -28.50
C LEU A 43 -24.66 13.27 -28.56
N SER A 44 -24.86 12.12 -29.20
CA SER A 44 -23.85 11.04 -29.24
C SER A 44 -22.61 11.36 -30.06
N ASP A 45 -22.75 12.15 -31.14
CA ASP A 45 -21.61 12.65 -31.92
C ASP A 45 -21.43 14.14 -31.66
N ALA A 46 -20.70 14.45 -30.58
CA ALA A 46 -20.44 15.83 -30.18
C ALA A 46 -19.32 16.48 -31.03
N GLU A 47 -18.49 15.70 -31.73
CA GLU A 47 -17.37 16.22 -32.54
C GLU A 47 -17.84 17.01 -33.76
N ARG A 48 -19.02 16.70 -34.30
CA ARG A 48 -19.59 17.38 -35.47
C ARG A 48 -19.94 18.85 -35.25
N TYR A 49 -19.96 19.33 -34.01
CA TYR A 49 -20.35 20.69 -33.66
C TYR A 49 -19.15 21.55 -33.30
N SER A 50 -19.20 22.83 -33.66
CA SER A 50 -18.28 23.82 -33.08
C SER A 50 -18.56 24.04 -31.59
N ASP A 51 -17.60 24.60 -30.86
CA ASP A 51 -17.75 24.81 -29.40
C ASP A 51 -18.90 25.76 -29.04
N ASP A 52 -19.17 26.75 -29.89
CA ASP A 52 -20.32 27.66 -29.74
C ASP A 52 -21.64 26.92 -29.95
N GLU A 53 -21.70 26.02 -30.94
CA GLU A 53 -22.88 25.19 -31.22
C GLU A 53 -23.12 24.15 -30.11
N LYS A 54 -22.07 23.48 -29.61
CA LYS A 54 -22.16 22.58 -28.45
C LYS A 54 -22.72 23.34 -27.25
N SER A 55 -22.22 24.54 -26.99
CA SER A 55 -22.68 25.40 -25.89
C SER A 55 -24.15 25.79 -26.05
N LEU A 56 -24.59 26.11 -27.27
CA LEU A 56 -25.98 26.44 -27.57
C LEU A 56 -26.91 25.24 -27.35
N ILE A 57 -26.56 24.07 -27.90
CA ILE A 57 -27.34 22.83 -27.77
C ILE A 57 -27.49 22.44 -26.29
N LEU A 58 -26.39 22.44 -25.53
CA LEU A 58 -26.42 22.11 -24.10
C LEU A 58 -27.26 23.10 -23.29
N LYS A 59 -27.19 24.41 -23.59
CA LYS A 59 -28.02 25.42 -22.92
C LYS A 59 -29.51 25.20 -23.21
N THR A 60 -29.86 24.87 -24.45
CA THR A 60 -31.23 24.53 -24.82
C THR A 60 -31.70 23.28 -24.07
N LEU A 61 -30.88 22.23 -24.03
CA LEU A 61 -31.18 21.01 -23.28
C LEU A 61 -31.41 21.29 -21.79
N ILE A 62 -30.52 22.05 -21.14
CA ILE A 62 -30.65 22.45 -19.74
C ILE A 62 -31.98 23.15 -19.51
N LYS A 63 -32.30 24.15 -20.34
CA LYS A 63 -33.55 24.91 -20.22
C LYS A 63 -34.77 24.00 -20.36
N VAL A 64 -34.76 23.09 -21.32
CA VAL A 64 -35.82 22.12 -21.54
C VAL A 64 -36.05 21.23 -20.31
N LEU A 65 -34.97 20.73 -19.72
CA LEU A 65 -35.05 19.87 -18.55
C LEU A 65 -35.53 20.65 -17.31
N GLU A 66 -35.08 21.89 -17.12
CA GLU A 66 -35.52 22.74 -16.01
C GLU A 66 -37.01 23.12 -16.11
N GLU A 67 -37.49 23.44 -17.31
CA GLU A 67 -38.89 23.84 -17.54
C GLU A 67 -39.87 22.65 -17.47
N ASN A 68 -39.38 21.41 -17.62
CA ASN A 68 -40.21 20.20 -17.64
C ASN A 68 -39.64 19.10 -16.72
N PRO A 69 -39.88 19.19 -15.40
CA PRO A 69 -39.34 18.23 -14.42
C PRO A 69 -39.90 16.81 -14.57
N ASP A 70 -41.13 16.68 -15.06
CA ASP A 70 -41.81 15.43 -15.40
C ASP A 70 -41.10 14.67 -16.52
N ILE A 71 -40.73 15.38 -17.59
CA ILE A 71 -39.95 14.80 -18.69
C ILE A 71 -38.56 14.40 -18.18
N SER A 72 -37.92 15.30 -17.43
CA SER A 72 -36.60 15.03 -16.83
C SER A 72 -36.61 13.80 -15.93
N TYR A 73 -37.71 13.57 -15.20
CA TYR A 73 -37.88 12.39 -14.35
C TYR A 73 -37.76 11.09 -15.15
N GLU A 74 -38.44 11.00 -16.29
CA GLU A 74 -38.51 9.78 -17.11
C GLU A 74 -37.26 9.54 -17.97
N ILE A 75 -36.69 10.58 -18.60
CA ILE A 75 -35.56 10.42 -19.55
C ILE A 75 -34.19 10.74 -18.94
N GLY A 76 -34.15 11.39 -17.78
CA GLY A 76 -32.93 11.99 -17.26
C GLY A 76 -31.82 10.98 -16.96
N TRP A 77 -32.15 9.70 -16.78
CA TRP A 77 -31.18 8.64 -16.47
C TRP A 77 -30.42 8.10 -17.69
N ASP A 78 -30.88 8.36 -18.91
CA ASP A 78 -30.13 8.00 -20.14
C ASP A 78 -29.03 9.02 -20.47
N LEU A 79 -29.25 10.29 -20.11
CA LEU A 79 -28.39 11.42 -20.48
C LEU A 79 -26.96 11.41 -19.92
N PRO A 80 -26.66 10.89 -18.72
CA PRO A 80 -25.30 10.94 -18.16
C PRO A 80 -24.24 10.32 -19.06
N GLU A 81 -24.52 9.22 -19.77
CA GLU A 81 -23.55 8.60 -20.70
C GLU A 81 -23.26 9.53 -21.88
N LEU A 82 -24.31 10.09 -22.50
CA LEU A 82 -24.18 11.05 -23.60
C LEU A 82 -23.37 12.28 -23.19
N LEU A 83 -23.67 12.81 -22.00
CA LEU A 83 -22.98 13.98 -21.45
C LEU A 83 -21.52 13.69 -21.09
N LEU A 84 -21.17 12.46 -20.72
CA LEU A 84 -19.78 12.09 -20.46
C LEU A 84 -18.91 12.18 -21.72
N GLY A 85 -19.48 11.89 -22.90
CA GLY A 85 -18.76 11.97 -24.18
C GLY A 85 -18.22 13.37 -24.50
N PHE A 86 -18.87 14.43 -24.00
CA PHE A 86 -18.36 15.79 -24.15
C PHE A 86 -17.02 16.03 -23.44
N PHE A 87 -16.73 15.28 -22.37
CA PHE A 87 -15.43 15.40 -21.70
C PHE A 87 -14.28 14.75 -22.49
N ASP A 88 -14.58 13.79 -23.36
CA ASP A 88 -13.56 13.06 -24.15
C ASP A 88 -13.07 13.83 -25.39
N LEU A 89 -13.70 14.96 -25.70
CA LEU A 89 -13.30 15.84 -26.78
C LEU A 89 -11.93 16.48 -26.53
N GLU A 90 -11.21 16.82 -27.60
CA GLU A 90 -9.95 17.55 -27.51
C GLU A 90 -10.20 19.00 -27.06
N TRP A 91 -9.78 19.32 -25.83
CA TRP A 91 -9.89 20.66 -25.26
C TRP A 91 -8.54 21.39 -25.26
N ASP A 92 -8.50 22.57 -25.87
CA ASP A 92 -7.35 23.46 -25.76
C ASP A 92 -7.50 24.36 -24.52
N PHE A 93 -6.80 24.02 -23.44
CA PHE A 93 -6.79 24.81 -22.22
C PHE A 93 -5.39 24.92 -21.61
N GLU A 94 -5.01 26.16 -21.28
CA GLU A 94 -3.86 26.47 -20.44
C GLU A 94 -4.36 26.72 -19.01
N GLY A 95 -4.32 25.68 -18.16
CA GLY A 95 -4.64 25.80 -16.73
C GLY A 95 -5.90 25.08 -16.28
N SER A 96 -6.93 25.82 -15.84
CA SER A 96 -8.17 25.23 -15.28
C SER A 96 -9.22 25.07 -16.38
N LEU A 97 -9.52 23.82 -16.74
CA LEU A 97 -10.55 23.46 -17.73
C LEU A 97 -11.91 24.14 -17.44
N LEU A 98 -12.29 24.23 -16.17
CA LEU A 98 -13.53 24.87 -15.73
C LEU A 98 -13.57 26.38 -15.95
N ARG A 99 -12.42 27.05 -16.04
CA ARG A 99 -12.37 28.50 -16.30
C ARG A 99 -12.33 28.80 -17.80
N SER A 100 -11.63 27.97 -18.56
CA SER A 100 -11.39 28.15 -19.99
C SER A 100 -12.56 27.70 -20.87
N THR A 101 -13.35 26.71 -20.46
CA THR A 101 -14.27 26.02 -21.36
C THR A 101 -15.73 26.13 -20.90
N ASP A 102 -16.53 26.91 -21.63
CA ASP A 102 -17.96 27.09 -21.32
C ASP A 102 -18.81 25.84 -21.56
N VAL A 103 -18.44 25.00 -22.54
CA VAL A 103 -19.10 23.70 -22.80
C VAL A 103 -19.06 22.82 -21.55
N ILE A 104 -17.90 22.68 -20.91
CA ILE A 104 -17.73 21.88 -19.70
C ILE A 104 -18.60 22.40 -18.53
N LYS A 105 -18.73 23.72 -18.38
CA LYS A 105 -19.63 24.30 -17.37
C LYS A 105 -21.09 23.93 -17.65
N ASN A 106 -21.51 23.97 -18.91
CA ASN A 106 -22.86 23.57 -19.29
C ASN A 106 -23.09 22.08 -19.06
N VAL A 107 -22.12 21.21 -19.37
CA VAL A 107 -22.21 19.78 -19.05
C VAL A 107 -22.40 19.58 -17.54
N MET A 108 -21.60 20.22 -16.70
CA MET A 108 -21.78 20.14 -15.24
C MET A 108 -23.14 20.64 -14.76
N ASN A 109 -23.65 21.73 -15.36
CA ASN A 109 -24.99 22.24 -15.05
C ASN A 109 -26.08 21.26 -15.48
N ALA A 110 -25.94 20.58 -16.63
CA ALA A 110 -26.86 19.55 -17.06
C ALA A 110 -26.90 18.38 -16.07
N PHE A 111 -25.74 17.92 -15.59
CA PHE A 111 -25.65 16.93 -14.52
C PHE A 111 -26.38 17.38 -13.23
N ASP A 112 -26.23 18.65 -12.83
CA ASP A 112 -26.91 19.20 -11.64
C ASP A 112 -28.44 19.24 -11.81
N VAL A 113 -28.95 19.62 -12.99
CA VAL A 113 -30.39 19.60 -13.28
C VAL A 113 -30.92 18.18 -13.25
N ILE A 114 -30.26 17.24 -13.95
CA ILE A 114 -30.64 15.82 -13.97
C ILE A 114 -30.64 15.23 -12.56
N ALA A 115 -29.62 15.54 -11.75
CA ALA A 115 -29.52 15.07 -10.37
C ALA A 115 -30.69 15.54 -9.49
N LYS A 116 -31.29 16.69 -9.80
CA LYS A 116 -32.42 17.27 -9.05
C LYS A 116 -33.79 16.77 -9.50
N SER A 117 -34.01 16.59 -10.80
CA SER A 117 -35.34 16.28 -11.35
C SER A 117 -35.48 14.83 -11.85
N GLY A 118 -34.40 14.16 -12.24
CA GLY A 118 -34.44 12.81 -12.79
C GLY A 118 -34.89 11.72 -11.80
N ASN A 119 -35.31 10.56 -12.29
CA ASN A 119 -35.68 9.41 -11.45
C ASN A 119 -34.48 8.97 -10.59
N PRO A 120 -34.58 9.07 -9.25
CA PRO A 120 -33.43 8.90 -8.37
C PRO A 120 -32.93 7.45 -8.31
N LYS A 121 -33.79 6.45 -8.55
CA LYS A 121 -33.37 5.03 -8.51
C LYS A 121 -32.58 4.66 -9.76
N GLU A 122 -33.09 5.02 -10.93
CA GLU A 122 -32.41 4.74 -12.20
C GLU A 122 -31.12 5.55 -12.34
N LEU A 123 -31.14 6.83 -11.96
CA LEU A 123 -29.93 7.65 -11.94
C LEU A 123 -28.85 7.10 -11.00
N PHE A 124 -29.26 6.60 -9.83
CA PHE A 124 -28.33 5.98 -8.89
C PHE A 124 -27.65 4.74 -9.49
N LEU A 125 -28.45 3.83 -10.09
CA LEU A 125 -27.93 2.63 -10.75
C LEU A 125 -27.02 2.99 -11.93
N ARG A 126 -27.45 3.93 -12.76
CA ARG A 126 -26.67 4.43 -13.89
C ARG A 126 -25.36 5.05 -13.45
N SER A 127 -25.37 5.84 -12.38
CA SER A 127 -24.15 6.43 -11.81
C SER A 127 -23.17 5.33 -11.38
N ILE A 128 -23.65 4.28 -10.71
CA ILE A 128 -22.83 3.14 -10.31
C ILE A 128 -22.19 2.43 -11.52
N GLU A 129 -22.99 2.20 -12.56
CA GLU A 129 -22.54 1.57 -13.80
C GLU A 129 -21.43 2.40 -14.45
N LEU A 130 -21.68 3.70 -14.66
CA LEU A 130 -20.73 4.62 -15.29
C LEU A 130 -19.45 4.76 -14.46
N LEU A 131 -19.55 4.94 -13.14
CA LEU A 131 -18.38 4.99 -12.23
C LEU A 131 -17.53 3.72 -12.31
N SER A 132 -18.19 2.56 -12.40
CA SER A 132 -17.53 1.26 -12.48
C SER A 132 -16.93 0.98 -13.86
N GLY A 133 -17.46 1.63 -14.90
CA GLY A 133 -17.06 1.49 -16.30
C GLY A 133 -16.05 2.53 -16.79
N LEU A 134 -15.70 3.54 -15.97
CA LEU A 134 -14.66 4.51 -16.32
C LEU A 134 -13.34 3.82 -16.69
N ASP A 135 -12.81 4.17 -17.85
CA ASP A 135 -11.50 3.71 -18.29
C ASP A 135 -10.39 4.63 -17.79
N TYR A 136 -9.50 4.09 -16.96
CA TYR A 136 -8.35 4.81 -16.40
C TYR A 136 -7.09 4.62 -17.24
N SER A 137 -7.14 3.88 -18.37
CA SER A 137 -5.98 3.61 -19.22
C SER A 137 -5.34 4.88 -19.78
N SER A 138 -6.12 5.93 -20.01
CA SER A 138 -5.66 7.25 -20.47
C SER A 138 -4.79 7.99 -19.45
N LEU A 139 -4.79 7.55 -18.18
CA LEU A 139 -3.91 8.08 -17.13
C LEU A 139 -2.52 7.42 -17.13
N VAL A 140 -2.28 6.43 -18.01
CA VAL A 140 -0.97 5.78 -18.14
C VAL A 140 -0.03 6.72 -18.91
N GLY A 141 0.60 7.61 -18.17
CA GLY A 141 1.47 8.67 -18.69
C GLY A 141 1.22 9.99 -17.96
N GLU A 142 2.22 10.86 -17.85
CA GLU A 142 2.10 12.15 -17.15
C GLU A 142 1.36 13.21 -18.00
N ASP A 143 0.23 12.86 -18.61
CA ASP A 143 -0.64 13.85 -19.25
C ASP A 143 -1.56 14.50 -18.19
N ASP A 144 -1.14 15.69 -17.74
CA ASP A 144 -1.89 16.53 -16.80
C ASP A 144 -3.29 16.89 -17.32
N LYS A 145 -3.52 16.91 -18.65
CA LYS A 145 -4.85 17.18 -19.22
C LYS A 145 -5.79 16.01 -19.01
N ALA A 146 -5.39 14.80 -19.41
CA ALA A 146 -6.16 13.58 -19.22
C ALA A 146 -6.51 13.35 -17.74
N SER A 147 -5.56 13.59 -16.84
CA SER A 147 -5.75 13.52 -15.39
C SER A 147 -6.86 14.46 -14.88
N LYS A 148 -6.84 15.74 -15.28
CA LYS A 148 -7.87 16.70 -14.89
C LYS A 148 -9.25 16.38 -15.45
N ILE A 149 -9.33 15.89 -16.69
CA ILE A 149 -10.58 15.47 -17.31
C ILE A 149 -11.18 14.31 -16.51
N MET A 150 -10.36 13.31 -16.19
CA MET A 150 -10.79 12.16 -15.39
C MET A 150 -11.25 12.57 -13.98
N ASP A 151 -10.52 13.48 -13.33
CA ASP A 151 -10.91 14.00 -12.01
C ASP A 151 -12.27 14.71 -12.03
N ILE A 152 -12.58 15.43 -13.12
CA ILE A 152 -13.89 16.08 -13.30
C ILE A 152 -14.98 15.05 -13.59
N LYS A 153 -14.73 14.06 -14.46
CA LYS A 153 -15.66 12.94 -14.71
C LYS A 153 -16.03 12.20 -13.43
N LEU A 154 -15.01 11.85 -12.63
CA LEU A 154 -15.21 11.25 -11.31
C LEU A 154 -16.04 12.16 -10.40
N HIS A 155 -15.73 13.46 -10.38
CA HIS A 155 -16.48 14.41 -9.56
C HIS A 155 -17.96 14.45 -9.93
N VAL A 156 -18.31 14.64 -11.19
CA VAL A 156 -19.72 14.77 -11.61
C VAL A 156 -20.51 13.49 -11.34
N LEU A 157 -19.90 12.31 -11.54
CA LEU A 157 -20.57 11.03 -11.28
C LEU A 157 -20.75 10.77 -9.78
N ILE A 158 -19.77 11.13 -8.93
CA ILE A 158 -19.91 11.01 -7.47
C ILE A 158 -21.00 11.94 -6.94
N GLU A 159 -21.08 13.18 -7.44
CA GLU A 159 -22.16 14.12 -7.05
C GLU A 159 -23.53 13.63 -7.54
N LEU A 160 -23.62 13.11 -8.77
CA LEU A 160 -24.86 12.52 -9.29
C LEU A 160 -25.31 11.34 -8.44
N LEU A 161 -24.39 10.43 -8.10
CA LEU A 161 -24.63 9.29 -7.22
C LEU A 161 -25.12 9.75 -5.84
N SER A 162 -24.42 10.71 -5.22
CA SER A 162 -24.73 11.20 -3.87
C SER A 162 -26.11 11.87 -3.81
N THR A 163 -26.40 12.71 -4.80
CA THR A 163 -27.66 13.45 -4.90
C THR A 163 -28.83 12.50 -5.17
N SER A 164 -28.63 11.53 -6.06
CA SER A 164 -29.63 10.50 -6.38
C SER A 164 -29.92 9.62 -5.17
N LEU A 165 -28.87 9.15 -4.47
CA LEU A 165 -28.99 8.31 -3.27
C LEU A 165 -29.85 8.98 -2.20
N LYS A 166 -29.61 10.26 -1.90
CA LYS A 166 -30.36 11.03 -0.90
C LYS A 166 -31.86 11.15 -1.24
N ARG A 167 -32.21 11.14 -2.53
CA ARG A 167 -33.59 11.30 -3.03
C ARG A 167 -34.38 9.99 -3.09
N ILE A 168 -33.74 8.84 -2.96
CA ILE A 168 -34.44 7.55 -2.97
C ILE A 168 -35.36 7.45 -1.75
N SER A 169 -36.59 6.98 -1.94
CA SER A 169 -37.48 6.63 -0.82
C SER A 169 -37.43 5.14 -0.56
N THR A 170 -37.00 4.73 0.65
CA THR A 170 -36.83 3.32 1.04
C THR A 170 -36.81 3.15 2.55
N ILE A 171 -37.18 1.96 3.02
CA ILE A 171 -37.01 1.52 4.41
C ILE A 171 -35.69 0.77 4.65
N TYR A 172 -34.95 0.42 3.58
CA TYR A 172 -33.66 -0.28 3.63
C TYR A 172 -32.54 0.57 3.00
N PRO A 173 -32.16 1.71 3.62
CA PRO A 173 -31.10 2.59 3.11
C PRO A 173 -29.72 1.92 3.03
N SER A 174 -29.42 0.96 3.94
CA SER A 174 -28.14 0.25 3.98
C SER A 174 -27.81 -0.48 2.67
N LYS A 175 -28.83 -1.03 1.98
CA LYS A 175 -28.66 -1.72 0.70
C LYS A 175 -28.12 -0.79 -0.39
N PHE A 176 -28.71 0.39 -0.54
CA PHE A 176 -28.25 1.37 -1.53
C PHE A 176 -26.90 1.96 -1.14
N LEU A 177 -26.67 2.20 0.15
CA LEU A 177 -25.36 2.61 0.63
C LEU A 177 -24.29 1.57 0.30
N ALA A 178 -24.52 0.28 0.56
CA ALA A 178 -23.55 -0.77 0.24
C ALA A 178 -23.19 -0.79 -1.25
N MET A 179 -24.18 -0.66 -2.14
CA MET A 179 -23.98 -0.57 -3.59
C MET A 179 -23.13 0.65 -3.97
N ALA A 180 -23.42 1.82 -3.39
CA ALA A 180 -22.64 3.04 -3.59
C ALA A 180 -21.18 2.87 -3.17
N LEU A 181 -20.96 2.39 -1.95
CA LEU A 181 -19.62 2.22 -1.38
C LEU A 181 -18.80 1.21 -2.20
N ALA A 182 -19.41 0.10 -2.64
CA ALA A 182 -18.76 -0.88 -3.49
C ALA A 182 -18.30 -0.29 -4.83
N ALA A 183 -19.16 0.50 -5.48
CA ALA A 183 -18.83 1.17 -6.75
C ALA A 183 -17.69 2.20 -6.56
N LEU A 184 -17.77 3.00 -5.51
CA LEU A 184 -16.74 3.99 -5.16
C LEU A 184 -15.38 3.32 -4.85
N LEU A 185 -15.37 2.23 -4.07
CA LEU A 185 -14.14 1.50 -3.79
C LEU A 185 -13.57 0.83 -5.04
N LYS A 186 -14.41 0.27 -5.91
CA LYS A 186 -13.99 -0.32 -7.19
C LYS A 186 -13.33 0.73 -8.08
N SER A 187 -13.99 1.87 -8.29
CA SER A 187 -13.44 3.02 -9.02
C SER A 187 -12.10 3.46 -8.41
N TYR A 188 -12.02 3.49 -7.08
CA TYR A 188 -10.81 3.91 -6.40
C TYR A 188 -9.63 2.94 -6.55
N VAL A 189 -9.89 1.63 -6.50
CA VAL A 189 -8.85 0.62 -6.79
C VAL A 189 -8.31 0.82 -8.20
N SER A 190 -9.19 0.97 -9.20
CA SER A 190 -8.78 1.18 -10.59
C SER A 190 -7.96 2.46 -10.77
N TYR A 191 -8.41 3.58 -10.18
CA TYR A 191 -7.69 4.85 -10.21
C TYR A 191 -6.30 4.74 -9.55
N ASN A 192 -6.23 4.19 -8.34
CA ASN A 192 -4.97 4.09 -7.59
C ASN A 192 -3.93 3.14 -8.20
N ASN A 193 -4.35 2.20 -9.06
CA ASN A 193 -3.43 1.35 -9.81
C ASN A 193 -2.72 2.11 -10.94
N VAL A 194 -3.29 3.21 -11.44
CA VAL A 194 -2.75 3.96 -12.59
C VAL A 194 -2.10 5.28 -12.18
N THR A 195 -2.67 6.02 -11.22
CA THR A 195 -2.17 7.35 -10.86
C THR A 195 -1.58 7.45 -9.46
N SER A 196 -0.55 8.29 -9.36
CA SER A 196 0.10 8.67 -8.11
C SER A 196 -0.69 9.72 -7.31
N ASN A 197 -1.68 10.40 -7.88
CA ASN A 197 -2.42 11.47 -7.19
C ASN A 197 -3.64 10.94 -6.40
N VAL A 198 -3.42 10.29 -5.27
CA VAL A 198 -4.52 9.76 -4.43
C VAL A 198 -5.38 10.84 -3.78
N ARG A 199 -4.83 12.04 -3.58
CA ARG A 199 -5.47 13.07 -2.78
C ARG A 199 -6.84 13.46 -3.32
N ILE A 200 -7.00 13.57 -4.64
CA ILE A 200 -8.23 14.06 -5.26
C ILE A 200 -9.39 13.09 -5.03
N ILE A 201 -9.22 11.83 -5.43
CA ILE A 201 -10.25 10.81 -5.24
C ILE A 201 -10.49 10.53 -3.76
N ALA A 202 -9.45 10.40 -2.93
CA ALA A 202 -9.62 10.16 -1.49
C ALA A 202 -10.37 11.31 -0.80
N ARG A 203 -10.17 12.57 -1.27
CA ARG A 203 -10.94 13.72 -0.79
C ARG A 203 -12.41 13.61 -1.18
N ARG A 204 -12.73 13.14 -2.39
CA ARG A 204 -14.12 12.94 -2.82
C ARG A 204 -14.80 11.82 -2.02
N LEU A 205 -14.11 10.72 -1.77
CA LEU A 205 -14.62 9.64 -0.94
C LEU A 205 -14.82 10.08 0.52
N TYR A 206 -13.89 10.87 1.06
CA TYR A 206 -14.04 11.49 2.38
C TYR A 206 -15.28 12.40 2.44
N LEU A 207 -15.49 13.25 1.43
CA LEU A 207 -16.65 14.14 1.38
C LEU A 207 -17.96 13.34 1.28
N PHE A 208 -18.00 12.30 0.45
CA PHE A 208 -19.13 11.38 0.37
C PHE A 208 -19.49 10.81 1.75
N ALA A 209 -18.51 10.26 2.46
CA ALA A 209 -18.74 9.66 3.77
C ALA A 209 -19.11 10.71 4.83
N ARG A 210 -18.52 11.91 4.80
CA ARG A 210 -18.81 12.98 5.76
C ARG A 210 -20.20 13.58 5.57
N ASP A 211 -20.59 13.80 4.32
CA ASP A 211 -21.83 14.48 3.95
C ASP A 211 -22.98 13.49 3.68
N TYR A 212 -22.79 12.20 4.01
CA TYR A 212 -23.79 11.17 3.85
C TYR A 212 -25.04 11.50 4.67
N ILE A 213 -26.19 11.52 4.00
CA ILE A 213 -27.50 11.70 4.60
C ILE A 213 -28.35 10.48 4.20
N PRO A 214 -28.88 9.71 5.17
CA PRO A 214 -29.74 8.58 4.88
C PRO A 214 -30.95 8.98 4.01
N PRO A 215 -31.32 8.14 3.02
CA PRO A 215 -32.55 8.32 2.25
C PRO A 215 -33.80 8.39 3.14
N LEU A 216 -34.81 9.15 2.71
CA LEU A 216 -36.05 9.35 3.48
C LEU A 216 -36.97 8.14 3.38
N LYS A 217 -37.63 7.80 4.48
CA LYS A 217 -38.66 6.75 4.52
C LYS A 217 -39.98 7.25 3.90
N PRO A 218 -40.77 6.37 3.25
CA PRO A 218 -42.13 6.70 2.84
C PRO A 218 -42.99 7.09 4.04
N VAL A 219 -43.90 8.06 3.90
CA VAL A 219 -44.71 8.59 5.02
C VAL A 219 -45.56 7.51 5.71
N ASP A 220 -46.13 6.58 4.93
CA ASP A 220 -47.04 5.54 5.42
C ASP A 220 -46.39 4.14 5.43
N TYR A 221 -45.07 4.05 5.59
CA TYR A 221 -44.34 2.78 5.44
C TYR A 221 -44.79 1.70 6.44
N ILE A 222 -45.20 2.08 7.64
CA ILE A 222 -45.69 1.16 8.68
C ILE A 222 -46.96 0.44 8.20
N GLU A 223 -47.93 1.21 7.69
CA GLU A 223 -49.19 0.66 7.18
C GLU A 223 -48.96 -0.13 5.88
N GLN A 224 -48.14 0.40 4.97
CA GLN A 224 -47.83 -0.24 3.69
C GLN A 224 -47.14 -1.59 3.84
N HIS A 225 -46.34 -1.77 4.90
CA HIS A 225 -45.56 -2.98 5.14
C HIS A 225 -46.15 -3.86 6.25
N GLY A 226 -47.27 -3.46 6.85
CA GLY A 226 -47.94 -4.22 7.91
C GLY A 226 -47.11 -4.40 9.17
N LEU A 227 -46.27 -3.41 9.49
CA LEU A 227 -45.35 -3.44 10.64
C LEU A 227 -46.05 -2.96 11.91
N THR A 228 -45.67 -3.52 13.06
CA THR A 228 -45.96 -2.92 14.37
C THR A 228 -44.99 -1.78 14.68
N GLN A 229 -45.33 -0.89 15.63
CA GLN A 229 -44.42 0.20 16.04
C GLN A 229 -43.11 -0.34 16.61
N GLU A 230 -43.16 -1.42 17.40
CA GLU A 230 -41.95 -2.05 17.97
C GLU A 230 -41.04 -2.65 16.87
N GLU A 231 -41.62 -3.25 15.84
CA GLU A 231 -40.86 -3.75 14.69
C GLU A 231 -40.26 -2.63 13.85
N ALA A 232 -40.98 -1.50 13.71
CA ALA A 232 -40.47 -0.31 13.04
C ALA A 232 -39.29 0.31 13.79
N ASP A 233 -39.36 0.47 15.11
CA ASP A 233 -38.27 1.01 15.92
C ASP A 233 -37.03 0.10 15.86
N LYS A 234 -37.23 -1.23 15.90
CA LYS A 234 -36.14 -2.19 15.76
C LYS A 234 -35.49 -2.15 14.36
N LEU A 235 -36.29 -2.06 13.30
CA LEU A 235 -35.78 -1.91 11.94
C LEU A 235 -34.92 -0.66 11.80
N ASP A 236 -35.32 0.44 12.45
CA ASP A 236 -34.60 1.70 12.46
C ASP A 236 -33.22 1.56 13.13
N ASP A 237 -33.17 0.89 14.28
CA ASP A 237 -31.93 0.60 15.00
C ASP A 237 -31.00 -0.30 14.17
N ASP A 238 -31.53 -1.38 13.59
CA ASP A 238 -30.80 -2.32 12.75
C ASP A 238 -30.21 -1.61 11.51
N GLU A 239 -30.99 -0.79 10.82
CA GLU A 239 -30.53 -0.03 9.65
C GLU A 239 -29.50 1.05 10.00
N ASN A 240 -29.66 1.75 11.13
CA ASN A 240 -28.68 2.74 11.60
C ASN A 240 -27.34 2.06 11.93
N TYR A 241 -27.40 0.91 12.58
CA TYR A 241 -26.22 0.10 12.87
C TYR A 241 -25.52 -0.35 11.58
N LEU A 242 -26.27 -0.93 10.62
CA LEU A 242 -25.72 -1.39 9.34
C LEU A 242 -25.08 -0.25 8.54
N GLN A 243 -25.75 0.90 8.42
CA GLN A 243 -25.19 2.06 7.70
C GLN A 243 -23.89 2.54 8.35
N ARG A 244 -23.83 2.59 9.68
CA ARG A 244 -22.61 2.96 10.41
C ARG A 244 -21.49 1.97 10.13
N THR A 245 -21.73 0.67 10.27
CA THR A 245 -20.72 -0.37 9.99
C THR A 245 -20.20 -0.30 8.55
N LEU A 246 -21.07 -0.03 7.58
CA LEU A 246 -20.68 0.16 6.18
C LEU A 246 -19.75 1.37 6.00
N LEU A 247 -20.05 2.50 6.63
CA LEU A 247 -19.21 3.70 6.58
C LEU A 247 -17.87 3.49 7.28
N GLN A 248 -17.87 2.84 8.45
CA GLN A 248 -16.65 2.48 9.16
C GLN A 248 -15.72 1.63 8.27
N SER A 249 -16.30 0.58 7.68
CA SER A 249 -15.60 -0.30 6.75
C SER A 249 -15.05 0.46 5.54
N PHE A 250 -15.87 1.31 4.92
CA PHE A 250 -15.45 2.14 3.80
C PHE A 250 -14.24 3.03 4.12
N LEU A 251 -14.23 3.72 5.26
CA LEU A 251 -13.11 4.58 5.64
C LEU A 251 -11.82 3.78 5.86
N THR A 252 -11.91 2.59 6.46
CA THR A 252 -10.72 1.72 6.59
C THR A 252 -10.21 1.23 5.23
N HIS A 253 -11.11 0.95 4.28
CA HIS A 253 -10.73 0.60 2.92
C HIS A 253 -10.05 1.75 2.16
N ILE A 254 -10.46 3.00 2.39
CA ILE A 254 -9.78 4.16 1.81
C ILE A 254 -8.30 4.13 2.18
N PHE A 255 -7.96 3.95 3.47
CA PHE A 255 -6.57 3.81 3.91
C PHE A 255 -5.86 2.63 3.24
N GLY A 256 -6.47 1.44 3.28
CA GLY A 256 -5.85 0.22 2.75
C GLY A 256 -5.52 0.30 1.26
N ILE A 257 -6.41 0.89 0.46
CA ILE A 257 -6.22 1.09 -0.98
C ILE A 257 -5.18 2.18 -1.23
N SER A 258 -5.30 3.33 -0.55
CA SER A 258 -4.41 4.49 -0.71
C SER A 258 -2.94 4.10 -0.70
N PHE A 259 -2.55 3.26 0.26
CA PHE A 259 -1.15 2.92 0.50
C PHE A 259 -0.74 1.56 -0.08
N LYS A 260 -1.53 0.96 -0.99
CA LYS A 260 -1.20 -0.34 -1.59
C LYS A 260 0.12 -0.31 -2.36
N THR A 261 0.29 0.66 -3.26
CA THR A 261 1.44 0.80 -4.17
C THR A 261 2.47 1.82 -3.68
N ARG A 262 2.23 2.48 -2.54
CA ARG A 262 3.02 3.61 -2.04
C ARG A 262 3.23 3.49 -0.54
N SER A 263 4.34 4.02 -0.05
CA SER A 263 4.58 4.08 1.38
C SER A 263 4.39 5.51 1.92
N PRO A 264 3.72 5.68 3.07
CA PRO A 264 3.68 6.95 3.78
C PRO A 264 5.02 7.32 4.45
N SER A 265 6.02 6.42 4.43
CA SER A 265 7.35 6.66 5.01
C SER A 265 7.39 6.92 6.51
N ASN A 266 6.38 6.43 7.23
CA ASN A 266 6.29 6.61 8.66
C ASN A 266 7.40 5.86 9.39
N SER A 267 7.78 4.66 8.93
CA SER A 267 8.88 3.89 9.52
C SER A 267 10.24 4.58 9.35
N LEU A 268 10.47 5.20 8.18
CA LEU A 268 11.68 5.99 7.91
C LEU A 268 11.77 7.21 8.83
N HIS A 269 10.65 7.94 9.02
CA HIS A 269 10.60 9.07 9.96
C HIS A 269 10.84 8.62 11.40
N LEU A 270 10.22 7.52 11.84
CA LEU A 270 10.44 6.97 13.19
C LEU A 270 11.91 6.59 13.37
N TYR A 271 12.48 5.80 12.47
CA TYR A 271 13.88 5.40 12.53
C TYR A 271 14.82 6.62 12.52
N GLY A 272 14.55 7.60 11.65
CA GLY A 272 15.25 8.87 11.60
C GLY A 272 15.27 9.60 12.93
N SER A 273 14.11 9.67 13.60
CA SER A 273 13.97 10.28 14.93
C SER A 273 14.76 9.53 16.00
N LEU A 274 14.79 8.19 15.94
CA LEU A 274 15.56 7.35 16.85
C LEU A 274 17.07 7.53 16.64
N GLN A 275 17.52 7.58 15.39
CA GLN A 275 18.91 7.81 15.06
C GLN A 275 19.37 9.22 15.46
N SER A 276 18.53 10.24 15.25
CA SER A 276 18.80 11.62 15.64
C SER A 276 18.97 11.75 17.15
N LYS A 277 18.12 11.09 17.95
CA LYS A 277 18.28 11.04 19.42
C LYS A 277 19.61 10.45 19.86
N ASN A 278 20.13 9.45 19.14
CA ASN A 278 21.39 8.78 19.49
C ASN A 278 22.64 9.50 18.95
N THR A 279 22.57 10.10 17.77
CA THR A 279 23.74 10.65 17.06
C THR A 279 23.78 12.18 16.99
N GLY A 280 22.69 12.84 17.39
CA GLY A 280 22.51 14.29 17.25
C GLY A 280 22.35 14.76 15.80
N LYS A 281 22.25 13.86 14.83
CA LYS A 281 22.11 14.17 13.40
C LYS A 281 21.01 13.34 12.77
N PHE A 282 20.19 13.97 11.95
CA PHE A 282 19.26 13.23 11.10
C PHE A 282 20.02 12.54 9.96
N PRO A 283 19.66 11.30 9.61
CA PRO A 283 20.20 10.67 8.43
C PRO A 283 19.83 11.43 7.16
N LYS A 284 20.69 11.33 6.13
CA LYS A 284 20.58 12.11 4.89
C LYS A 284 19.24 11.92 4.16
N PHE A 285 18.62 10.75 4.23
CA PHE A 285 17.33 10.49 3.58
C PHE A 285 16.17 11.23 4.25
N VAL A 286 16.21 11.42 5.57
CA VAL A 286 15.19 12.22 6.30
C VAL A 286 15.33 13.69 5.96
N ILE A 287 16.56 14.18 5.81
CA ILE A 287 16.81 15.56 5.39
C ILE A 287 16.34 15.79 3.95
N LYS A 288 16.44 14.78 3.08
CA LYS A 288 15.88 14.83 1.71
C LYS A 288 14.36 14.85 1.72
N SER A 289 13.69 14.11 2.60
CA SER A 289 12.24 14.11 2.69
C SER A 289 11.66 15.36 3.34
N GLU A 290 12.32 15.95 4.34
CA GLU A 290 11.90 17.20 4.98
C GLU A 290 12.26 18.45 4.15
N GLY A 291 13.36 18.42 3.39
CA GLY A 291 13.74 19.50 2.47
C GLY A 291 12.91 19.58 1.18
N TYR A 292 12.15 18.51 0.90
CA TYR A 292 11.17 18.39 -0.18
C TYR A 292 9.79 18.01 0.42
N GLU A 293 9.35 18.69 1.48
CA GLU A 293 7.90 18.75 1.73
C GLU A 293 7.26 19.52 0.56
N ASP A 294 7.02 18.81 -0.52
CA ASP A 294 6.15 19.28 -1.58
C ASP A 294 4.76 19.52 -0.97
N ASP A 295 4.11 20.62 -1.35
CA ASP A 295 2.79 21.04 -0.82
C ASP A 295 1.75 19.90 -0.96
N GLN A 296 1.97 19.01 -1.94
CA GLN A 296 1.20 17.79 -2.18
C GLN A 296 1.32 16.75 -1.04
N THR A 297 2.51 16.52 -0.48
CA THR A 297 2.73 15.51 0.57
C THR A 297 2.11 15.95 1.88
N SER A 298 2.31 17.21 2.26
CA SER A 298 1.72 17.80 3.46
C SER A 298 0.19 17.85 3.38
N SER A 299 -0.35 18.28 2.23
CA SER A 299 -1.80 18.33 2.03
C SER A 299 -2.47 16.96 1.94
N THR A 300 -1.76 15.93 1.48
CA THR A 300 -2.21 14.53 1.51
C THR A 300 -2.27 14.02 2.95
N LYS A 301 -1.22 14.27 3.76
CA LYS A 301 -1.22 13.90 5.18
C LYS A 301 -2.39 14.53 5.95
N ILE A 302 -2.65 15.83 5.73
CA ILE A 302 -3.78 16.54 6.34
C ILE A 302 -5.12 15.90 5.98
N LEU A 303 -5.29 15.45 4.73
CA LEU A 303 -6.51 14.75 4.31
C LEU A 303 -6.71 13.46 5.12
N PHE A 304 -5.68 12.62 5.25
CA PHE A 304 -5.80 11.36 6.01
C PHE A 304 -6.05 11.60 7.50
N VAL A 305 -5.48 12.66 8.09
CA VAL A 305 -5.83 13.07 9.47
C VAL A 305 -7.32 13.40 9.58
N ARG A 306 -7.90 14.11 8.60
CA ARG A 306 -9.36 14.37 8.59
C ARG A 306 -10.19 13.10 8.45
N ILE A 307 -9.69 12.10 7.70
CA ILE A 307 -10.34 10.79 7.62
C ILE A 307 -10.30 10.10 9.00
N ILE A 308 -9.19 10.17 9.75
CA ILE A 308 -9.13 9.66 11.13
C ILE A 308 -10.17 10.37 12.02
N THR A 309 -10.28 11.70 11.93
CA THR A 309 -11.31 12.44 12.70
C THR A 309 -12.72 11.96 12.36
N LEU A 310 -12.98 11.66 11.09
CA LEU A 310 -14.27 11.10 10.66
C LEU A 310 -14.48 9.67 11.16
N MET A 311 -13.44 8.83 11.16
CA MET A 311 -13.48 7.49 11.74
C MET A 311 -13.87 7.54 13.23
N LEU A 312 -13.28 8.46 14.00
CA LEU A 312 -13.65 8.69 15.41
C LEU A 312 -15.12 9.12 15.55
N SER A 313 -15.63 9.99 14.66
CA SER A 313 -17.04 10.39 14.69
C SER A 313 -18.02 9.28 14.31
N TYR A 314 -17.53 8.21 13.68
CA TYR A 314 -18.28 6.99 13.40
C TYR A 314 -18.06 5.90 14.46
N ASP A 315 -17.60 6.26 15.66
CA ASP A 315 -17.38 5.35 16.79
C ASP A 315 -16.31 4.27 16.53
N ILE A 316 -15.29 4.57 15.70
CA ILE A 316 -14.08 3.74 15.62
C ILE A 316 -13.08 4.24 16.65
N GLU A 317 -13.07 3.63 17.83
CA GLU A 317 -12.10 3.91 18.87
C GLU A 317 -10.72 3.32 18.51
N ILE A 318 -9.85 4.16 17.92
CA ILE A 318 -8.60 3.73 17.30
C ILE A 318 -7.64 3.00 18.28
N GLU A 319 -7.58 3.44 19.54
CA GLU A 319 -6.72 2.78 20.55
C GLU A 319 -7.26 1.39 20.96
N ASP A 320 -8.58 1.25 21.07
CA ASP A 320 -9.25 0.00 21.42
C ASP A 320 -9.16 -1.00 20.26
N GLU A 321 -9.41 -0.53 19.04
CA GLU A 321 -9.25 -1.32 17.82
C GLU A 321 -7.80 -1.77 17.60
N PHE A 322 -6.80 -0.96 17.98
CA PHE A 322 -5.42 -1.42 17.98
C PHE A 322 -5.17 -2.52 19.00
N THR A 323 -5.73 -2.39 20.21
CA THR A 323 -5.61 -3.42 21.26
C THR A 323 -6.20 -4.74 20.79
N LYS A 324 -7.43 -4.69 20.25
CA LYS A 324 -8.11 -5.84 19.66
C LYS A 324 -7.31 -6.46 18.52
N LEU A 325 -6.79 -5.64 17.60
CA LEU A 325 -6.00 -6.12 16.47
C LEU A 325 -4.73 -6.85 16.90
N LYS A 326 -4.05 -6.39 17.95
CA LYS A 326 -2.87 -7.06 18.52
C LYS A 326 -3.25 -8.40 19.14
N GLU A 327 -4.31 -8.44 19.95
CA GLU A 327 -4.81 -9.65 20.61
C GLU A 327 -5.22 -10.72 19.59
N GLU A 328 -6.05 -10.34 18.60
CA GLU A 328 -6.45 -11.21 17.50
C GLU A 328 -5.26 -11.76 16.73
N SER A 329 -4.23 -10.93 16.49
CA SER A 329 -3.04 -11.35 15.74
C SER A 329 -2.21 -12.38 16.51
N VAL A 330 -2.15 -12.28 17.84
CA VAL A 330 -1.49 -13.27 18.70
C VAL A 330 -2.31 -14.56 18.78
N GLU A 331 -3.62 -14.44 18.96
CA GLU A 331 -4.55 -15.58 19.02
C GLU A 331 -4.61 -16.37 17.70
N LEU A 332 -4.45 -15.69 16.56
CA LEU A 332 -4.41 -16.30 15.23
C LEU A 332 -3.41 -17.47 15.15
N PHE A 333 -2.31 -17.39 15.92
CA PHE A 333 -1.22 -18.35 15.90
C PHE A 333 -1.07 -19.17 17.18
N SER A 334 -1.97 -19.02 18.16
CA SER A 334 -1.88 -19.72 19.45
C SER A 334 -2.22 -21.21 19.35
N ASN A 335 -3.05 -21.61 18.37
CA ASN A 335 -3.62 -22.95 18.25
C ASN A 335 -2.83 -23.89 17.31
N ILE A 336 -1.57 -23.57 17.01
CA ILE A 336 -0.73 -24.42 16.16
C ILE A 336 -0.25 -25.63 16.96
N ASP A 337 -0.46 -26.84 16.43
CA ASP A 337 -0.08 -28.09 17.09
C ASP A 337 1.41 -28.12 17.44
N SER A 338 1.70 -28.26 18.74
CA SER A 338 3.05 -28.29 19.28
C SER A 338 3.85 -29.51 18.82
N ASN A 339 3.21 -30.58 18.37
CA ASN A 339 3.86 -31.83 17.96
C ASN A 339 4.45 -31.79 16.54
N LEU A 340 4.06 -30.81 15.72
CA LEU A 340 4.55 -30.69 14.34
C LEU A 340 6.02 -30.24 14.30
N GLU A 341 6.71 -30.58 13.21
CA GLU A 341 8.05 -30.07 12.94
C GLU A 341 8.05 -28.55 12.71
N GLU A 342 9.20 -27.88 12.87
CA GLU A 342 9.28 -26.41 12.75
C GLU A 342 8.83 -25.93 11.36
N ASP A 343 9.21 -26.63 10.29
CA ASP A 343 8.84 -26.27 8.91
C ASP A 343 7.34 -26.42 8.66
N GLU A 344 6.70 -27.47 9.19
CA GLU A 344 5.25 -27.66 9.09
C GLU A 344 4.49 -26.58 9.86
N LYS A 345 5.00 -26.15 11.03
CA LYS A 345 4.44 -25.03 11.78
C LYS A 345 4.51 -23.74 10.98
N ILE A 346 5.64 -23.47 10.32
CA ILE A 346 5.80 -22.30 9.43
C ILE A 346 4.77 -22.34 8.30
N GLN A 347 4.59 -23.50 7.65
CA GLN A 347 3.59 -23.66 6.58
C GLN A 347 2.15 -23.42 7.09
N ASN A 348 1.84 -23.84 8.31
CA ASN A 348 0.53 -23.57 8.92
C ASN A 348 0.33 -22.08 9.20
N VAL A 349 1.34 -21.37 9.73
CA VAL A 349 1.30 -19.90 9.90
C VAL A 349 0.99 -19.22 8.58
N LEU A 350 1.67 -19.60 7.51
CA LEU A 350 1.48 -19.03 6.17
C LEU A 350 0.05 -19.23 5.66
N LYS A 351 -0.50 -20.46 5.79
CA LYS A 351 -1.87 -20.76 5.37
C LYS A 351 -2.90 -19.96 6.17
N ILE A 352 -2.73 -19.86 7.49
CA ILE A 352 -3.62 -19.11 8.36
C ILE A 352 -3.60 -17.62 7.98
N ALA A 353 -2.41 -17.03 7.79
CA ALA A 353 -2.27 -15.63 7.41
C ALA A 353 -2.85 -15.32 6.02
N ILE A 354 -2.73 -16.23 5.05
CA ILE A 354 -3.36 -16.07 3.73
C ILE A 354 -4.90 -16.10 3.86
N ASN A 355 -5.44 -17.06 4.60
CA ASN A 355 -6.89 -17.19 4.79
C ASN A 355 -7.47 -15.96 5.50
N ASP A 356 -6.80 -15.47 6.55
CA ASP A 356 -7.16 -14.22 7.25
C ASP A 356 -7.09 -13.02 6.29
N LYS A 357 -6.02 -12.91 5.50
CA LYS A 357 -5.92 -11.80 4.53
C LYS A 357 -7.07 -11.82 3.53
N VAL A 358 -7.40 -12.99 2.99
CA VAL A 358 -8.49 -13.14 2.01
C VAL A 358 -9.85 -12.82 2.61
N SER A 359 -10.12 -13.19 3.88
CA SER A 359 -11.41 -12.88 4.53
C SER A 359 -11.64 -11.38 4.76
N HIS A 360 -10.58 -10.58 4.79
CA HIS A 360 -10.62 -9.12 4.98
C HIS A 360 -10.43 -8.30 3.68
N LEU A 361 -10.29 -8.97 2.52
CA LEU A 361 -10.25 -8.29 1.23
C LEU A 361 -11.66 -7.89 0.77
N PHE A 362 -11.74 -6.72 0.16
CA PHE A 362 -12.96 -6.31 -0.53
C PHE A 362 -13.11 -7.15 -1.79
N HIS A 363 -14.19 -7.91 -1.88
CA HIS A 363 -14.62 -8.57 -3.10
C HIS A 363 -15.86 -7.84 -3.62
N PRO A 364 -15.89 -7.42 -4.90
CA PRO A 364 -17.06 -6.74 -5.46
C PRO A 364 -18.37 -7.54 -5.36
N GLU A 365 -18.28 -8.86 -5.18
CA GLU A 365 -19.39 -9.81 -5.09
C GLU A 365 -19.84 -10.13 -3.65
N THR A 366 -19.12 -9.66 -2.61
CA THR A 366 -19.50 -9.93 -1.22
C THR A 366 -20.64 -9.02 -0.75
N GLU A 367 -21.68 -9.61 -0.13
CA GLU A 367 -22.82 -8.86 0.44
C GLU A 367 -22.43 -7.95 1.61
N LYS A 368 -21.27 -8.18 2.23
CA LYS A 368 -20.76 -7.41 3.37
C LYS A 368 -19.39 -6.86 3.03
N ILE A 369 -19.16 -5.58 3.32
CA ILE A 369 -17.85 -4.95 3.21
C ILE A 369 -17.16 -5.11 4.59
N PRO A 370 -16.20 -6.03 4.76
CA PRO A 370 -15.56 -6.25 6.06
C PRO A 370 -14.68 -5.06 6.43
N ILE A 371 -14.48 -4.83 7.74
CA ILE A 371 -13.47 -3.86 8.18
C ILE A 371 -12.11 -4.29 7.64
N ASN A 372 -11.39 -3.33 7.05
CA ASN A 372 -10.09 -3.60 6.46
C ASN A 372 -8.98 -3.47 7.50
N SER A 373 -8.55 -4.61 8.05
CA SER A 373 -7.51 -4.67 9.09
C SER A 373 -6.18 -4.05 8.64
N SER A 374 -5.85 -4.10 7.35
CA SER A 374 -4.64 -3.45 6.79
C SER A 374 -4.74 -1.94 6.82
N GLY A 375 -5.87 -1.38 6.38
CA GLY A 375 -6.14 0.05 6.42
C GLY A 375 -6.25 0.58 7.84
N LEU A 376 -6.86 -0.21 8.74
CA LEU A 376 -6.90 0.08 10.17
C LEU A 376 -5.48 0.20 10.75
N LEU A 377 -4.59 -0.77 10.49
CA LEU A 377 -3.20 -0.72 10.97
C LEU A 377 -2.45 0.55 10.53
N VAL A 378 -2.63 0.96 9.28
CA VAL A 378 -2.04 2.21 8.76
C VAL A 378 -2.68 3.43 9.41
N SER A 379 -4.01 3.42 9.60
CA SER A 379 -4.74 4.52 10.22
C SER A 379 -4.30 4.79 11.67
N ILE A 380 -3.98 3.74 12.43
CA ILE A 380 -3.48 3.84 13.81
C ILE A 380 -2.14 4.58 13.87
N ILE A 381 -1.27 4.42 12.87
CA ILE A 381 -0.01 5.17 12.80
C ILE A 381 -0.28 6.67 12.60
N TYR A 382 -1.20 7.02 11.71
CA TYR A 382 -1.59 8.42 11.51
C TYR A 382 -2.17 9.03 12.78
N HIS A 383 -3.01 8.28 13.50
CA HIS A 383 -3.52 8.69 14.80
C HIS A 383 -2.40 8.88 15.85
N ALA A 384 -1.44 7.95 15.93
CA ALA A 384 -0.30 8.03 16.84
C ALA A 384 0.63 9.22 16.53
N LEU A 385 0.79 9.55 15.25
CA LEU A 385 1.58 10.71 14.81
C LEU A 385 0.87 12.04 15.11
N GLU A 386 -0.44 12.11 14.89
CA GLU A 386 -1.25 13.31 15.17
C GLU A 386 -1.31 13.60 16.67
N THR A 387 -1.54 12.57 17.48
CA THR A 387 -1.55 12.68 18.95
C THR A 387 -0.15 12.78 19.56
N GLN A 388 0.91 12.62 18.76
CA GLN A 388 2.31 12.54 19.18
C GLN A 388 2.56 11.47 20.27
N LYS A 389 1.69 10.45 20.34
CA LYS A 389 1.70 9.37 21.33
C LYS A 389 1.84 8.05 20.60
N ILE A 390 3.03 7.45 20.67
CA ILE A 390 3.24 6.08 20.18
C ILE A 390 2.53 5.12 21.14
N LEU A 391 1.56 4.38 20.62
CA LEU A 391 0.80 3.40 21.39
C LEU A 391 1.69 2.21 21.81
N PRO A 392 1.43 1.62 22.99
CA PRO A 392 2.26 0.54 23.53
C PRO A 392 2.08 -0.76 22.74
N ILE A 393 3.20 -1.39 22.40
CA ILE A 393 3.27 -2.68 21.73
C ILE A 393 4.46 -3.49 22.25
N SER A 394 4.23 -4.76 22.55
CA SER A 394 5.24 -5.73 22.94
C SER A 394 5.91 -6.36 21.72
N VAL A 395 7.07 -6.99 21.92
CA VAL A 395 7.80 -7.70 20.86
C VAL A 395 6.97 -8.84 20.27
N SER A 396 6.24 -9.59 21.10
CA SER A 396 5.38 -10.69 20.64
C SER A 396 4.24 -10.19 19.76
N GLU A 397 3.57 -9.11 20.16
CA GLU A 397 2.49 -8.52 19.36
C GLU A 397 3.02 -7.97 18.03
N ALA A 398 4.19 -7.31 18.03
CA ALA A 398 4.80 -6.79 16.80
C ALA A 398 5.20 -7.90 15.82
N ILE A 399 5.75 -9.02 16.33
CA ILE A 399 6.05 -10.20 15.51
C ILE A 399 4.75 -10.80 14.97
N ALA A 400 3.72 -10.98 15.80
CA ALA A 400 2.44 -11.52 15.37
C ALA A 400 1.79 -10.67 14.26
N LEU A 401 1.81 -9.34 14.38
CA LEU A 401 1.36 -8.43 13.32
C LEU A 401 2.19 -8.62 12.04
N ALA A 402 3.51 -8.73 12.14
CA ALA A 402 4.36 -8.95 10.98
C ALA A 402 4.07 -10.27 10.26
N LEU A 403 3.85 -11.35 11.03
CA LEU A 403 3.45 -12.64 10.48
C LEU A 403 2.09 -12.54 9.78
N ARG A 404 1.07 -11.98 10.45
CA ARG A 404 -0.29 -11.84 9.91
C ARG A 404 -0.31 -11.05 8.59
N PHE A 405 0.41 -9.93 8.54
CA PHE A 405 0.25 -8.96 7.46
C PHE A 405 1.26 -9.10 6.31
N LEU A 406 2.50 -9.50 6.60
CA LEU A 406 3.59 -9.55 5.61
C LEU A 406 3.86 -10.95 5.05
N SER A 407 3.57 -12.01 5.81
CA SER A 407 3.84 -13.37 5.34
C SER A 407 3.10 -13.74 4.04
N PRO A 408 1.87 -13.27 3.76
CA PRO A 408 1.23 -13.52 2.48
C PRO A 408 1.98 -12.93 1.27
N GLY A 409 2.68 -11.80 1.47
CA GLY A 409 3.48 -11.16 0.41
C GLY A 409 4.74 -11.95 0.03
N VAL A 410 5.26 -12.76 0.95
CA VAL A 410 6.36 -13.70 0.67
C VAL A 410 5.91 -14.82 -0.28
N MET A 411 4.64 -15.21 -0.22
CA MET A 411 4.09 -16.30 -1.04
C MET A 411 3.63 -15.82 -2.43
N SER A 412 3.10 -14.60 -2.51
CA SER A 412 2.67 -14.00 -3.78
C SER A 412 2.82 -12.49 -3.76
N GLU A 413 3.41 -11.95 -4.83
CA GLU A 413 3.55 -10.50 -5.02
C GLU A 413 2.20 -9.77 -5.09
N SER A 414 1.13 -10.46 -5.46
CA SER A 414 -0.24 -9.89 -5.48
C SER A 414 -0.70 -9.40 -4.11
N PHE A 415 -0.15 -9.97 -3.04
CA PHE A 415 -0.41 -9.58 -1.66
C PHE A 415 0.54 -8.50 -1.15
N ASN A 416 1.53 -8.07 -1.92
CA ASN A 416 2.43 -7.00 -1.51
C ASN A 416 1.65 -5.68 -1.39
N ASN A 417 1.83 -5.03 -0.25
CA ASN A 417 1.28 -3.73 0.05
C ASN A 417 2.39 -2.91 0.72
N PHE A 418 2.85 -1.86 0.05
CA PHE A 418 3.98 -1.04 0.51
C PHE A 418 3.66 -0.28 1.80
N GLY A 419 2.45 0.26 1.91
CA GLY A 419 1.97 0.92 3.12
C GLY A 419 1.88 -0.02 4.31
N LEU A 420 1.48 -1.26 4.07
CA LEU A 420 1.42 -2.29 5.11
C LEU A 420 2.82 -2.71 5.57
N TYR A 421 3.76 -2.84 4.62
CA TYR A 421 5.17 -3.07 4.93
C TYR A 421 5.75 -1.95 5.80
N ASP A 422 5.53 -0.68 5.43
CA ASP A 422 5.93 0.48 6.24
C ASP A 422 5.27 0.47 7.62
N ALA A 423 3.98 0.14 7.69
CA ALA A 423 3.25 0.10 8.95
C ALA A 423 3.77 -0.96 9.92
N VAL A 424 3.98 -2.19 9.43
CA VAL A 424 4.55 -3.27 10.23
C VAL A 424 5.98 -2.94 10.66
N LEU A 425 6.77 -2.32 9.78
CA LEU A 425 8.14 -1.92 10.09
C LEU A 425 8.18 -0.82 11.15
N PHE A 426 7.26 0.14 11.09
CA PHE A 426 7.07 1.16 12.13
C PHE A 426 6.79 0.53 13.50
N TRP A 427 5.82 -0.39 13.58
CA TRP A 427 5.45 -1.05 14.84
C TRP A 427 6.55 -2.00 15.35
N SER A 428 7.26 -2.66 14.44
CA SER A 428 8.45 -3.45 14.78
C SER A 428 9.53 -2.59 15.44
N TRP A 429 9.84 -1.42 14.88
CA TRP A 429 10.78 -0.47 15.49
C TRP A 429 10.26 0.09 16.83
N ALA A 430 8.96 0.37 16.93
CA ALA A 430 8.34 0.87 18.15
C ALA A 430 8.47 -0.13 19.32
N ALA A 431 8.33 -1.44 19.05
CA ALA A 431 8.53 -2.51 20.02
C ALA A 431 10.01 -2.77 20.33
N ILE A 432 10.84 -2.92 19.28
CA ILE A 432 12.22 -3.43 19.42
C ILE A 432 13.19 -2.38 19.97
N ARG A 433 12.89 -1.08 19.86
CA ARG A 433 13.80 -0.01 20.34
C ARG A 433 14.19 -0.15 21.81
N ASN A 434 13.28 -0.65 22.65
CA ASN A 434 13.49 -0.83 24.09
C ASN A 434 13.54 -2.31 24.49
N ALA A 435 13.55 -3.22 23.52
CA ALA A 435 13.51 -4.65 23.77
C ALA A 435 14.84 -5.18 24.32
N THR A 436 14.71 -6.22 25.13
CA THR A 436 15.76 -6.98 25.80
C THR A 436 15.69 -8.45 25.37
N SER A 437 16.73 -9.23 25.66
CA SER A 437 16.74 -10.66 25.32
C SER A 437 15.65 -11.46 26.04
N SER A 438 15.11 -11.00 27.17
CA SER A 438 13.99 -11.67 27.83
C SER A 438 12.69 -11.61 27.04
N ASP A 439 12.50 -10.56 26.23
CA ASP A 439 11.25 -10.36 25.48
C ASP A 439 11.07 -11.40 24.37
N PHE A 440 12.16 -12.03 23.93
CA PHE A 440 12.14 -13.07 22.90
C PHE A 440 12.00 -14.50 23.45
N LYS A 441 12.22 -14.72 24.76
CA LYS A 441 12.21 -16.07 25.35
C LYS A 441 10.86 -16.76 25.29
N ASN A 442 9.78 -16.00 25.34
CA ASN A 442 8.42 -16.52 25.35
C ASN A 442 7.84 -16.69 23.94
N ILE A 443 8.58 -16.30 22.90
CA ILE A 443 8.11 -16.33 21.52
C ILE A 443 8.52 -17.66 20.90
N PRO A 444 7.58 -18.42 20.29
CA PRO A 444 7.93 -19.69 19.66
C PRO A 444 9.00 -19.54 18.58
N LYS A 445 9.99 -20.44 18.57
CA LYS A 445 11.13 -20.40 17.65
C LYS A 445 10.72 -20.32 16.18
N TYR A 446 9.69 -21.05 15.76
CA TYR A 446 9.19 -21.01 14.38
C TYR A 446 8.65 -19.63 13.97
N GLN A 447 8.07 -18.85 14.90
CA GLN A 447 7.60 -17.49 14.65
C GLN A 447 8.77 -16.53 14.48
N ILE A 448 9.82 -16.67 15.28
CA ILE A 448 11.06 -15.89 15.17
C ILE A 448 11.72 -16.18 13.82
N ILE A 449 11.86 -17.45 13.44
CA ILE A 449 12.46 -17.85 12.16
C ILE A 449 11.68 -17.24 11.00
N LEU A 450 10.34 -17.39 10.97
CA LEU A 450 9.54 -16.82 9.90
C LEU A 450 9.59 -15.29 9.86
N TYR A 451 9.62 -14.63 11.03
CA TYR A 451 9.81 -13.17 11.09
C TYR A 451 11.15 -12.73 10.48
N LEU A 452 12.23 -13.45 10.77
CA LEU A 452 13.53 -13.20 10.16
C LEU A 452 13.53 -13.46 8.65
N GLN A 453 12.85 -14.52 8.18
CA GLN A 453 12.66 -14.80 6.74
C GLN A 453 11.93 -13.65 6.04
N ILE A 454 10.87 -13.11 6.65
CA ILE A 454 10.12 -11.96 6.14
C ILE A 454 11.04 -10.74 6.01
N LEU A 455 11.84 -10.42 7.04
CA LEU A 455 12.77 -9.28 6.98
C LEU A 455 13.82 -9.45 5.88
N VAL A 456 14.38 -10.66 5.72
CA VAL A 456 15.32 -10.97 4.64
C VAL A 456 14.64 -10.80 3.27
N PHE A 457 13.45 -11.37 3.07
CA PHE A 457 12.68 -11.26 1.84
C PHE A 457 12.46 -9.78 1.46
N TYR A 458 11.84 -8.99 2.34
CA TYR A 458 11.53 -7.59 2.03
C TYR A 458 12.79 -6.74 1.86
N SER A 459 13.86 -7.00 2.60
CA SER A 459 15.14 -6.30 2.37
C SER A 459 15.80 -6.63 1.02
N SER A 460 15.44 -7.78 0.43
CA SER A 460 16.01 -8.26 -0.83
C SER A 460 15.19 -7.84 -2.04
N THR A 461 13.87 -7.72 -1.88
CA THR A 461 12.92 -7.43 -2.97
C THR A 461 12.52 -5.96 -3.06
N THR A 462 12.68 -5.17 -1.99
CA THR A 462 12.33 -3.75 -2.01
C THR A 462 13.29 -2.96 -2.92
N SER A 463 12.76 -2.19 -3.86
CA SER A 463 13.52 -1.34 -4.78
C SER A 463 14.12 -0.10 -4.12
N ASP A 464 13.50 0.40 -3.06
CA ASP A 464 13.95 1.57 -2.29
C ASP A 464 15.11 1.24 -1.35
N SER A 465 16.24 1.94 -1.51
CA SER A 465 17.46 1.74 -0.72
C SER A 465 17.31 2.07 0.76
N ASP A 466 16.48 3.06 1.09
CA ASP A 466 16.34 3.52 2.47
C ASP A 466 15.53 2.50 3.28
N TYR A 467 14.47 1.93 2.70
CA TYR A 467 13.74 0.80 3.30
C TYR A 467 14.62 -0.43 3.46
N ARG A 468 15.41 -0.79 2.45
CA ARG A 468 16.37 -1.91 2.59
C ARG A 468 17.30 -1.70 3.78
N MET A 469 17.85 -0.49 3.92
CA MET A 469 18.76 -0.16 5.01
C MET A 469 18.09 -0.28 6.39
N ILE A 470 16.90 0.31 6.59
CA ILE A 470 16.24 0.25 7.90
C ILE A 470 15.75 -1.16 8.24
N THR A 471 15.35 -1.96 7.25
CA THR A 471 14.95 -3.36 7.46
C THR A 471 16.15 -4.25 7.80
N ILE A 472 17.29 -4.08 7.13
CA ILE A 472 18.53 -4.78 7.48
C ILE A 472 19.01 -4.38 8.87
N THR A 473 18.88 -3.11 9.23
CA THR A 473 19.25 -2.62 10.57
C THR A 473 18.35 -3.23 11.65
N LEU A 474 17.04 -3.32 11.39
CA LEU A 474 16.10 -3.99 12.27
C LEU A 474 16.43 -5.48 12.42
N PHE A 475 16.64 -6.17 11.30
CA PHE A 475 17.05 -7.57 11.27
C PHE A 475 18.31 -7.82 12.11
N THR A 476 19.34 -6.99 11.93
CA THR A 476 20.58 -7.07 12.72
C THR A 476 20.32 -6.85 14.21
N ARG A 477 19.44 -5.89 14.56
CA ARG A 477 19.04 -5.64 15.95
C ARG A 477 18.32 -6.84 16.55
N VAL A 478 17.41 -7.48 15.82
CA VAL A 478 16.70 -8.69 16.28
C VAL A 478 17.69 -9.83 16.53
N LEU A 479 18.59 -10.10 15.58
CA LEU A 479 19.65 -11.12 15.74
C LEU A 479 20.52 -10.88 16.97
N SER A 480 20.76 -9.61 17.33
CA SER A 480 21.53 -9.25 18.53
C SER A 480 20.80 -9.54 19.86
N LEU A 481 19.47 -9.67 19.83
CA LEU A 481 18.62 -9.83 21.01
C LEU A 481 18.19 -11.28 21.25
N ILE A 482 18.07 -12.10 20.19
CA ILE A 482 17.68 -13.51 20.30
C ILE A 482 18.83 -14.41 20.79
N ASP A 483 18.50 -15.67 21.08
CA ASP A 483 19.47 -16.69 21.46
C ASP A 483 20.50 -16.94 20.34
N GLU A 484 21.76 -17.07 20.75
CA GLU A 484 22.90 -17.16 19.84
C GLU A 484 22.82 -18.39 18.90
N SER A 485 22.30 -19.52 19.39
CA SER A 485 22.10 -20.72 18.57
C SER A 485 21.11 -20.44 17.44
N ILE A 486 19.94 -19.88 17.78
CA ILE A 486 18.90 -19.54 16.81
C ILE A 486 19.42 -18.53 15.78
N ALA A 487 20.12 -17.49 16.23
CA ALA A 487 20.71 -16.48 15.34
C ALA A 487 21.71 -17.10 14.36
N TYR A 488 22.62 -17.94 14.86
CA TYR A 488 23.64 -18.57 14.03
C TYR A 488 23.03 -19.59 13.04
N ASP A 489 22.16 -20.46 13.51
CA ASP A 489 21.52 -21.49 12.68
C ASP A 489 20.70 -20.84 11.56
N PHE A 490 20.00 -19.74 11.87
CA PHE A 490 19.29 -18.95 10.88
C PHE A 490 20.22 -18.33 9.83
N ILE A 491 21.34 -17.73 10.26
CA ILE A 491 22.33 -17.12 9.35
C ILE A 491 22.87 -18.17 8.38
N ILE A 492 23.32 -19.32 8.88
CA ILE A 492 23.88 -20.38 8.05
C ILE A 492 22.82 -20.93 7.10
N ASN A 493 21.62 -21.24 7.60
CA ASN A 493 20.52 -21.70 6.75
C ASN A 493 20.25 -20.70 5.61
N THR A 494 20.20 -19.40 5.92
CA THR A 494 19.96 -18.37 4.90
C THR A 494 21.11 -18.30 3.89
N LEU A 495 22.37 -18.47 4.30
CA LEU A 495 23.51 -18.51 3.39
C LEU A 495 23.48 -19.74 2.46
N THR A 496 22.97 -20.87 2.94
CA THR A 496 22.85 -22.11 2.16
C THR A 496 21.62 -22.14 1.25
N THR A 497 20.46 -21.70 1.74
CA THR A 497 19.17 -21.99 1.08
C THR A 497 18.53 -20.79 0.38
N ALA A 498 18.89 -19.55 0.75
CA ALA A 498 18.20 -18.39 0.19
C ALA A 498 18.50 -18.21 -1.31
N PRO A 499 17.52 -17.82 -2.13
CA PRO A 499 17.73 -17.58 -3.56
C PRO A 499 18.33 -16.19 -3.85
N TYR A 500 18.53 -15.34 -2.84
CA TYR A 500 18.91 -13.94 -2.99
C TYR A 500 20.40 -13.70 -2.68
N GLU A 501 21.23 -13.63 -3.71
CA GLU A 501 22.70 -13.46 -3.58
C GLU A 501 23.09 -12.14 -2.91
N ASN A 502 22.36 -11.06 -3.20
CA ASN A 502 22.50 -9.77 -2.51
C ASN A 502 22.22 -9.86 -1.01
N ALA A 503 21.23 -10.67 -0.62
CA ALA A 503 20.90 -10.91 0.78
C ALA A 503 22.00 -11.68 1.49
N LYS A 504 22.51 -12.75 0.86
CA LYS A 504 23.63 -13.54 1.38
C LYS A 504 24.86 -12.66 1.64
N ALA A 505 25.19 -11.79 0.69
CA ALA A 505 26.30 -10.85 0.84
C ALA A 505 26.12 -9.93 2.07
N CYS A 506 24.91 -9.39 2.28
CA CYS A 506 24.59 -8.59 3.45
C CYS A 506 24.67 -9.40 4.75
N ILE A 507 24.14 -10.63 4.76
CA ILE A 507 24.13 -11.52 5.93
C ILE A 507 25.54 -11.89 6.38
N ILE A 508 26.49 -12.10 5.46
CA ILE A 508 27.90 -12.32 5.82
C ILE A 508 28.49 -11.11 6.53
N LEU A 509 28.18 -9.90 6.06
CA LEU A 509 28.63 -8.66 6.71
C LEU A 509 28.02 -8.52 8.11
N ILE A 510 26.78 -8.96 8.29
CA ILE A 510 26.11 -9.00 9.61
C ILE A 510 26.77 -10.04 10.51
N LEU A 511 27.02 -11.26 10.02
CA LEU A 511 27.74 -12.29 10.76
C LEU A 511 29.12 -11.79 11.20
N LYS A 512 29.83 -11.11 10.30
CA LYS A 512 31.10 -10.44 10.60
C LYS A 512 30.92 -9.45 11.75
N ASP A 513 29.98 -8.53 11.65
CA ASP A 513 29.74 -7.48 12.64
C ASP A 513 29.35 -8.06 14.01
N LEU A 514 28.44 -9.03 14.05
CA LEU A 514 28.02 -9.72 15.29
C LEU A 514 29.16 -10.54 15.93
N SER A 515 30.09 -11.05 15.12
CA SER A 515 31.26 -11.79 15.60
C SER A 515 32.39 -10.87 16.09
N ILE A 516 32.39 -9.58 15.69
CA ILE A 516 33.34 -8.55 16.16
C ILE A 516 32.80 -7.82 17.39
N ARG A 517 31.50 -7.48 17.40
CA ARG A 517 30.92 -6.66 18.45
C ARG A 517 30.79 -7.44 19.75
N GLU A 518 31.21 -6.78 20.83
CA GLU A 518 31.07 -7.29 22.19
C GLU A 518 29.65 -7.01 22.69
N ARG A 519 29.01 -8.01 23.32
CA ARG A 519 27.74 -7.83 24.05
C ARG A 519 28.01 -6.91 25.24
N VAL A 520 27.50 -5.69 25.15
CA VAL A 520 27.44 -4.79 26.30
C VAL A 520 26.23 -5.20 27.11
N ASN A 521 26.46 -5.87 28.23
CA ASN A 521 25.39 -6.21 29.15
C ASN A 521 24.93 -4.91 29.84
N VAL A 522 23.81 -4.34 29.41
CA VAL A 522 23.27 -3.08 29.94
C VAL A 522 22.86 -3.24 31.41
N ASP A 523 22.42 -4.45 31.79
CA ASP A 523 22.15 -4.80 33.19
C ASP A 523 23.41 -4.73 34.04
N ASP A 524 24.57 -5.12 33.52
CA ASP A 524 25.86 -4.94 34.20
C ASP A 524 26.21 -3.46 34.38
N ILE A 525 25.79 -2.57 33.47
CA ILE A 525 26.05 -1.14 33.60
C ILE A 525 25.10 -0.51 34.62
N SER A 526 23.81 -0.86 34.58
CA SER A 526 22.80 -0.43 35.56
C SER A 526 23.13 -0.93 36.97
N ASP A 527 23.57 -2.18 37.09
CA ASP A 527 24.08 -2.76 38.33
C ASP A 527 25.38 -2.12 38.79
N LYS A 528 26.31 -1.81 37.88
CA LYS A 528 27.54 -1.09 38.24
C LYS A 528 27.23 0.33 38.69
N LEU A 529 26.28 1.00 38.04
CA LEU A 529 25.89 2.37 38.38
C LEU A 529 25.17 2.43 39.73
N SER A 530 24.26 1.48 40.01
CA SER A 530 23.58 1.36 41.30
C SER A 530 24.50 0.95 42.45
N LYS A 531 25.58 0.20 42.15
CA LYS A 531 26.63 -0.18 43.12
C LYS A 531 27.74 0.86 43.28
N THR A 532 27.73 1.95 42.50
CA THR A 532 28.75 3.01 42.63
C THR A 532 28.37 3.97 43.77
N THR A 533 28.64 3.57 45.01
CA THR A 533 28.64 4.50 46.15
C THR A 533 29.98 5.25 46.16
N ILE A 534 29.94 6.58 46.26
CA ILE A 534 31.14 7.43 46.37
C ILE A 534 31.74 7.25 47.76
N THR A 535 32.41 6.13 47.99
CA THR A 535 33.25 5.91 49.18
C THR A 535 34.55 5.28 48.73
N LYS A 536 35.64 6.01 48.98
CA LYS A 536 37.02 5.62 48.70
C LYS A 536 37.42 4.45 49.60
N GLU A 537 37.15 3.21 49.18
CA GLU A 537 37.84 2.05 49.73
C GLU A 537 38.25 1.09 48.61
N GLU A 538 39.53 0.74 48.62
CA GLU A 538 40.24 -0.11 47.67
C GLU A 538 39.73 -1.55 47.76
N ASN A 539 38.77 -1.91 46.90
CA ASN A 539 38.32 -3.30 46.80
C ASN A 539 39.02 -4.04 45.66
N LYS A 540 39.65 -5.16 46.02
CA LYS A 540 40.28 -6.16 45.15
C LYS A 540 39.41 -6.44 43.92
N THR A 541 39.96 -6.16 42.73
CA THR A 541 39.28 -6.40 41.45
C THR A 541 39.12 -7.90 41.23
N LEU A 542 37.88 -8.40 41.29
CA LEU A 542 37.48 -9.68 40.71
C LEU A 542 37.95 -9.75 39.24
N PRO A 543 38.42 -10.91 38.74
CA PRO A 543 38.84 -11.05 37.35
C PRO A 543 37.67 -10.72 36.43
N LYS A 544 37.89 -9.81 35.48
CA LYS A 544 36.90 -9.45 34.46
C LYS A 544 36.53 -10.73 33.70
N LEU A 545 35.24 -11.12 33.75
CA LEU A 545 34.70 -12.17 32.89
C LEU A 545 35.09 -11.88 31.43
N PRO A 546 35.47 -12.91 30.66
CA PRO A 546 35.83 -12.73 29.26
C PRO A 546 34.67 -12.08 28.52
N LYS A 547 35.02 -11.10 27.68
CA LYS A 547 34.04 -10.35 26.91
C LYS A 547 33.39 -11.28 25.89
N ARG A 548 32.06 -11.41 25.95
CA ARG A 548 31.29 -12.26 25.03
C ARG A 548 30.90 -11.45 23.79
N HIS A 549 31.09 -12.03 22.62
CA HIS A 549 30.61 -11.47 21.36
C HIS A 549 29.11 -11.78 21.19
N TYR A 550 28.44 -11.17 20.20
CA TYR A 550 27.06 -11.57 19.90
C TYR A 550 26.97 -12.97 19.30
N ILE A 551 27.97 -13.34 18.49
CA ILE A 551 28.17 -14.69 17.95
C ILE A 551 29.61 -15.11 18.23
N GLU A 552 29.79 -16.27 18.88
CA GLU A 552 31.08 -16.88 19.10
C GLU A 552 31.42 -17.84 17.96
N LEU A 553 32.51 -17.57 17.23
CA LEU A 553 33.01 -18.44 16.17
C LEU A 553 33.78 -19.62 16.76
N THR A 554 33.06 -20.70 17.05
CA THR A 554 33.65 -21.99 17.46
C THR A 554 34.28 -22.71 16.25
N LYS A 555 35.07 -23.77 16.49
CA LYS A 555 35.72 -24.53 15.41
C LYS A 555 34.71 -25.10 14.39
N SER A 556 33.64 -25.73 14.87
CA SER A 556 32.56 -26.24 14.01
C SER A 556 31.92 -25.13 13.18
N ARG A 557 31.71 -23.94 13.75
CA ARG A 557 31.15 -22.81 13.02
C ARG A 557 32.09 -22.24 11.95
N LEU A 558 33.39 -22.28 12.21
CA LEU A 558 34.41 -21.89 11.23
C LEU A 558 34.47 -22.90 10.07
N GLU A 559 34.29 -24.19 10.35
CA GLU A 559 34.20 -25.24 9.33
C GLU A 559 32.97 -25.06 8.42
N ASP A 560 31.80 -24.70 8.98
CA ASP A 560 30.60 -24.39 8.19
C ASP A 560 30.87 -23.22 7.22
N VAL A 561 31.43 -22.12 7.73
CA VAL A 561 31.74 -20.93 6.91
C VAL A 561 32.81 -21.25 5.87
N TYR A 562 33.81 -22.07 6.22
CA TYR A 562 34.84 -22.52 5.30
C TYR A 562 34.27 -23.33 4.13
N ALA A 563 33.32 -24.23 4.39
CA ALA A 563 32.63 -24.98 3.34
C ALA A 563 31.87 -24.05 2.38
N LEU A 564 31.12 -23.08 2.92
CA LEU A 564 30.38 -22.09 2.13
C LEU A 564 31.30 -21.21 1.26
N ILE A 565 32.49 -20.87 1.75
CA ILE A 565 33.47 -20.10 0.96
C ILE A 565 33.91 -20.91 -0.27
N ARG A 566 34.24 -22.20 -0.10
CA ARG A 566 34.65 -23.06 -1.22
C ARG A 566 33.55 -23.19 -2.26
N GLU A 567 32.32 -23.47 -1.82
CA GLU A 567 31.15 -23.55 -2.69
C GLU A 567 30.96 -22.23 -3.48
N THR A 568 31.06 -21.08 -2.81
CA THR A 568 30.93 -19.77 -3.45
C THR A 568 32.05 -19.51 -4.48
N ILE A 569 33.28 -19.96 -4.22
CA ILE A 569 34.39 -19.82 -5.18
C ILE A 569 34.07 -20.59 -6.46
N ASP A 570 33.62 -21.84 -6.35
CA ASP A 570 33.28 -22.64 -7.53
C ASP A 570 32.08 -22.07 -8.27
N ASP A 571 31.07 -21.60 -7.55
CA ASP A 571 29.86 -20.99 -8.11
C ASP A 571 30.09 -19.65 -8.81
N THR A 572 31.08 -18.87 -8.36
CA THR A 572 31.44 -17.58 -8.95
C THR A 572 32.17 -17.76 -10.28
N PHE A 573 32.94 -18.83 -10.41
CA PHE A 573 33.77 -19.12 -11.58
C PHE A 573 33.30 -20.43 -12.26
N GLN A 574 32.21 -20.35 -13.04
CA GLN A 574 31.67 -21.48 -13.80
C GLN A 574 32.72 -22.11 -14.74
N GLU A 575 32.60 -23.43 -14.98
CA GLU A 575 33.56 -24.25 -15.75
C GLU A 575 33.87 -23.73 -17.17
N ASN A 576 32.96 -22.96 -17.76
CA ASN A 576 33.11 -22.41 -19.12
C ASN A 576 33.93 -21.11 -19.18
N GLY A 577 34.26 -20.49 -18.04
CA GLY A 577 35.18 -19.34 -17.96
C GLY A 577 34.67 -18.00 -18.56
N GLU A 578 33.44 -17.94 -19.09
CA GLU A 578 32.96 -16.79 -19.86
C GLU A 578 32.28 -15.70 -19.00
N PHE A 579 31.48 -16.04 -17.98
CA PHE A 579 30.73 -15.05 -17.19
C PHE A 579 30.67 -15.40 -15.69
N ALA A 580 31.18 -14.49 -14.85
CA ALA A 580 30.85 -14.44 -13.43
C ALA A 580 29.68 -13.47 -13.24
N SER A 581 28.58 -13.89 -12.62
CA SER A 581 27.48 -12.98 -12.27
C SER A 581 27.99 -11.93 -11.26
N SER A 582 27.73 -10.65 -11.52
CA SER A 582 28.14 -9.53 -10.65
C SER A 582 27.70 -9.72 -9.17
N GLU A 583 26.58 -10.39 -8.94
CA GLU A 583 26.04 -10.65 -7.60
C GLU A 583 26.84 -11.71 -6.83
N LYS A 584 27.13 -12.87 -7.43
CA LYS A 584 28.01 -13.90 -6.84
C LYS A 584 29.41 -13.36 -6.57
N PHE A 585 29.88 -12.44 -7.41
CA PHE A 585 31.16 -11.76 -7.16
C PHE A 585 31.15 -10.93 -5.88
N LYS A 586 30.09 -10.14 -5.66
CA LYS A 586 29.90 -9.37 -4.40
C LYS A 586 29.79 -10.30 -3.19
N LEU A 587 29.19 -11.48 -3.36
CA LEU A 587 29.14 -12.51 -2.33
C LEU A 587 30.54 -13.02 -1.97
N LEU A 588 31.33 -13.43 -2.97
CA LEU A 588 32.70 -13.89 -2.77
C LEU A 588 33.56 -12.82 -2.10
N LEU A 589 33.41 -11.56 -2.51
CA LEU A 589 34.13 -10.45 -1.91
C LEU A 589 33.76 -10.25 -0.42
N SER A 590 32.49 -10.44 -0.08
CA SER A 590 32.00 -10.36 1.31
C SER A 590 32.61 -11.48 2.18
N TYR A 591 32.73 -12.69 1.64
CA TYR A 591 33.44 -13.80 2.31
C TYR A 591 34.93 -13.53 2.50
N ILE A 592 35.60 -12.97 1.50
CA ILE A 592 37.03 -12.62 1.63
C ILE A 592 37.23 -11.52 2.67
N ASN A 593 36.34 -10.53 2.72
CA ASN A 593 36.34 -9.52 3.78
C ASN A 593 36.14 -10.13 5.18
N PHE A 594 35.29 -11.16 5.29
CA PHE A 594 35.14 -11.95 6.52
C PHE A 594 36.45 -12.65 6.88
N LEU A 595 37.08 -13.37 5.93
CA LEU A 595 38.35 -14.08 6.14
C LEU A 595 39.49 -13.16 6.57
N ILE A 596 39.66 -11.99 5.93
CA ILE A 596 40.70 -11.02 6.28
C ILE A 596 40.59 -10.62 7.76
N THR A 597 39.36 -10.49 8.26
CA THR A 597 39.08 -10.09 9.64
C THR A 597 39.40 -11.22 10.62
N PHE A 598 39.07 -12.47 10.26
CA PHE A 598 39.20 -13.63 11.15
C PHE A 598 40.35 -14.57 10.82
N LYS A 599 41.32 -14.15 10.00
CA LYS A 599 42.45 -14.99 9.53
C LYS A 599 43.20 -15.71 10.66
N ASN A 600 43.33 -15.10 11.83
CA ASN A 600 44.04 -15.71 12.96
C ASN A 600 43.24 -16.84 13.65
N LYS A 601 41.96 -17.00 13.33
CA LYS A 601 41.08 -18.05 13.89
C LYS A 601 40.97 -19.28 12.99
N PHE A 602 41.23 -19.15 11.69
CA PHE A 602 41.28 -20.27 10.74
C PHE A 602 42.63 -21.00 10.83
N ALA A 603 42.66 -22.26 10.38
CA ALA A 603 43.94 -22.96 10.24
C ALA A 603 44.75 -22.33 9.10
N GLY A 604 46.07 -22.20 9.26
CA GLY A 604 46.92 -21.58 8.24
C GLY A 604 46.82 -22.25 6.87
N ASP A 605 46.62 -23.56 6.85
CA ASP A 605 46.49 -24.36 5.64
C ASP A 605 45.20 -24.04 4.86
N GLU A 606 44.09 -23.77 5.56
CA GLU A 606 42.78 -23.42 4.98
C GLU A 606 42.83 -22.09 4.23
N ILE A 607 43.51 -21.10 4.81
CA ILE A 607 43.67 -19.76 4.21
C ILE A 607 44.53 -19.83 2.95
N ILE A 608 45.64 -20.57 3.01
CA ILE A 608 46.55 -20.77 1.88
C ILE A 608 45.82 -21.45 0.73
N GLU A 609 44.97 -22.43 1.03
CA GLU A 609 44.19 -23.11 0.02
C GLU A 609 43.16 -22.19 -0.64
N ILE A 610 42.34 -21.47 0.15
CA ILE A 610 41.35 -20.52 -0.38
C ILE A 610 42.04 -19.49 -1.28
N LYS A 611 43.17 -18.93 -0.83
CA LYS A 611 43.94 -17.97 -1.61
C LYS A 611 44.40 -18.55 -2.94
N LYS A 612 44.98 -19.76 -2.94
CA LYS A 612 45.42 -20.45 -4.15
C LYS A 612 44.26 -20.75 -5.09
N ALA A 613 43.14 -21.23 -4.56
CA ALA A 613 41.95 -21.56 -5.34
C ALA A 613 41.40 -20.31 -6.05
N CYS A 614 41.25 -19.19 -5.34
CA CYS A 614 40.83 -17.92 -5.92
C CYS A 614 41.84 -17.40 -6.96
N GLU A 615 43.14 -17.37 -6.65
CA GLU A 615 44.18 -16.90 -7.58
C GLU A 615 44.21 -17.71 -8.88
N GLN A 616 44.03 -19.04 -8.79
CA GLN A 616 44.00 -19.93 -9.95
C GLN A 616 42.78 -19.66 -10.83
N LYS A 617 41.58 -19.53 -10.24
CA LYS A 617 40.35 -19.23 -10.97
C LYS A 617 40.41 -17.83 -11.60
N VAL A 618 40.97 -16.83 -10.91
CA VAL A 618 41.19 -15.47 -11.45
C VAL A 618 42.18 -15.48 -12.62
N LYS A 619 43.29 -16.23 -12.52
CA LYS A 619 44.25 -16.38 -13.63
C LYS A 619 43.60 -17.04 -14.84
N ASN A 620 42.81 -18.09 -14.64
CA ASN A 620 42.08 -18.77 -15.70
C ASN A 620 41.10 -17.80 -16.40
N TYR A 621 40.34 -17.02 -15.62
CA TYR A 621 39.42 -16.01 -16.17
C TYR A 621 40.15 -14.94 -17.00
N LYS A 622 41.26 -14.38 -16.49
CA LYS A 622 42.08 -13.39 -17.22
C LYS A 622 42.69 -13.96 -18.51
N ASN A 623 43.00 -15.25 -18.53
CA ASN A 623 43.57 -15.91 -19.71
C ASN A 623 42.52 -16.21 -20.80
N SER A 624 41.28 -16.50 -20.41
CA SER A 624 40.16 -16.77 -21.33
C SER A 624 39.57 -15.50 -21.96
N ASN A 625 39.54 -14.37 -21.23
CA ASN A 625 38.95 -13.10 -21.69
C ASN A 625 39.99 -12.06 -22.13
N LYS A 626 40.76 -12.33 -23.19
CA LYS A 626 41.78 -11.40 -23.71
C LYS A 626 41.23 -10.13 -24.40
N ASN A 627 39.93 -10.06 -24.68
CA ASN A 627 39.23 -8.87 -25.20
C ASN A 627 37.82 -8.81 -24.58
N PRO A 628 37.60 -8.09 -23.47
CA PRO A 628 36.26 -7.94 -22.92
C PRO A 628 35.40 -7.07 -23.87
N PRO A 629 34.16 -7.47 -24.24
CA PRO A 629 33.23 -6.54 -24.85
C PRO A 629 33.03 -5.32 -23.94
N SER A 630 32.92 -4.14 -24.55
CA SER A 630 32.96 -2.80 -23.92
C SER A 630 31.87 -2.49 -22.89
N GLU A 631 31.06 -3.48 -22.50
CA GLU A 631 29.92 -3.35 -21.58
C GLU A 631 30.11 -4.14 -20.26
N LEU A 632 31.25 -4.82 -20.04
CA LEU A 632 31.45 -5.65 -18.84
C LEU A 632 32.05 -4.88 -17.65
N GLN A 633 31.21 -4.58 -16.65
CA GLN A 633 31.55 -4.10 -15.30
C GLN A 633 32.45 -5.05 -14.46
N ASN A 634 33.04 -6.09 -15.05
CA ASN A 634 33.75 -7.15 -14.32
C ASN A 634 35.26 -6.91 -14.15
N GLY A 635 35.86 -5.94 -14.87
CA GLY A 635 37.28 -5.60 -14.76
C GLY A 635 37.65 -5.07 -13.36
N ASP A 636 36.94 -4.02 -12.91
CA ASP A 636 37.16 -3.37 -11.61
C ASP A 636 36.95 -4.34 -10.44
N ASN A 637 35.95 -5.21 -10.56
CA ASN A 637 35.65 -6.25 -9.59
C ASN A 637 36.84 -7.20 -9.40
N ILE A 638 37.41 -7.71 -10.50
CA ILE A 638 38.54 -8.64 -10.46
C ILE A 638 39.81 -7.98 -9.91
N GLU A 639 40.06 -6.71 -10.23
CA GLU A 639 41.15 -5.96 -9.61
C GLU A 639 40.96 -5.85 -8.10
N PHE A 640 39.75 -5.52 -7.65
CA PHE A 640 39.44 -5.42 -6.23
C PHE A 640 39.59 -6.75 -5.48
N LEU A 641 39.19 -7.86 -6.11
CA LEU A 641 39.41 -9.21 -5.58
C LEU A 641 40.90 -9.56 -5.53
N THR A 642 41.66 -9.24 -6.58
CA THR A 642 43.11 -9.47 -6.61
C THR A 642 43.79 -8.73 -5.45
N LEU A 643 43.43 -7.46 -5.25
CA LEU A 643 43.92 -6.63 -4.15
C LEU A 643 43.49 -7.19 -2.79
N SER A 644 42.26 -7.67 -2.65
CA SER A 644 41.77 -8.27 -1.41
C SER A 644 42.52 -9.56 -1.05
N LEU A 645 42.91 -10.37 -2.04
CA LEU A 645 43.72 -11.59 -1.86
C LEU A 645 45.16 -11.28 -1.41
N GLU A 646 45.68 -10.09 -1.66
CA GLU A 646 47.00 -9.67 -1.14
C GLU A 646 47.00 -9.45 0.38
N PHE A 647 45.83 -9.14 0.96
CA PHE A 647 45.67 -8.94 2.41
C PHE A 647 45.44 -10.24 3.20
N LEU A 648 45.15 -11.35 2.51
CA LEU A 648 45.14 -12.71 3.03
C LEU A 648 46.56 -13.28 3.02
#